data_AF-A0AAW0MHT4-F1
#
_entry.id   AF-A0AAW0MHT4-F1
#
_cell.length_a   1.000
_cell.length_b   1.000
_cell.length_c   1.000
_cell.angle_alpha   90.00
_cell.angle_beta   90.00
_cell.angle_gamma   90.00
#
_symmetry.space_group_name_H-M   'P 1'
#
loop_
_entity.id
_entity.type
_entity.pdbx_description
1 polymer ?
#
loop_
_entity_poly.entity_id
_entity_poly.type
_entity_poly.pdbx_seq_one_letter_code
_entity_poly.pdbx_strand_id
1 'polypeptide(L)'
;MTRPGSHQDSYAESWHRDFFKDWSVDRPASPEQILRFAEARSQRKLKSRPDSQLDAIGCLPMILPFVLLSASANQETAVRAAVEMAALTHPHPNALQTVALFSKALHAVMGGACLRTQSERALKALGQWETSVRYSRQAQRFPSGSEKRLQVHQRAVTELGLACYSSGALSSLFHLAHEFHDDPVGGVVTNTNCGGLENCSRGAGLGALLWASAAHRDQTLPQTWTRTMRDAREMVPRILQELDRRLDFVQIKMSVCGCGVFIFLFLLLPECTWASGPVPGPVPGPVPGPAQVFVPRQQAQQVLVRSGQVLVRSRRANSFLEELRTANLERECVEEKCSYEEAREIFPQRQQLEVFWSRYKAGDPCSSAPCQNGATCTRLVHSFSCKCAPGFHGNLCDKTRQTSAPRCRHRNGGCEHFCADSTERAQMCSCADGYKRHRDNTSCSPIVSFPCGRPQVFFAPRVVNGQVCPKGHCPWQALLTENEEFSCGAVVLSPVWILTAAHCVLRPDRVYHITVGEHDRTQQEKTEQKRRVVKVLLHPDYNRTSSDSDLALLKLDQEVKLGRFVIPACLPGPKDQDSGPVSGLARTLASVRVSTVSGWGRLTQHGRASDVLQRLNVSTIEFKYFTEAQRSSRAHAGLPRSHAPEHLQEHAVFRVSFWGQDSCEGDSGGPLVTRFRKTWFLTGIVSWGRGCAEKGQYGVYTRLAQYLPWIYSTMELN
;
A
#
# COMPACT_ATOMS: atom_id res chain seq x y z
N MET A 1 -2.94 -6.23 18.94
CA MET A 1 -3.56 -7.57 18.91
C MET A 1 -2.44 -8.34 18.26
N THR A 2 -1.35 -8.64 18.99
CA THR A 2 -0.04 -8.67 18.33
C THR A 2 0.91 -9.79 18.75
N ARG A 3 0.62 -10.61 19.78
CA ARG A 3 1.32 -11.90 19.89
C ARG A 3 0.63 -12.93 18.98
N PRO A 4 1.38 -13.77 18.25
CA PRO A 4 0.78 -14.97 17.64
C PRO A 4 0.16 -15.81 18.77
N GLY A 5 -1.11 -16.20 18.63
CA GLY A 5 -1.80 -17.05 19.61
C GLY A 5 -2.36 -16.37 20.87
N SER A 6 -2.25 -15.04 21.05
CA SER A 6 -2.82 -14.34 22.22
C SER A 6 -4.15 -13.62 21.94
N HIS A 7 -4.82 -13.95 20.85
CA HIS A 7 -6.17 -13.50 20.54
C HIS A 7 -6.95 -14.72 20.05
N GLN A 8 -8.19 -14.89 20.51
CA GLN A 8 -9.17 -15.64 19.72
C GLN A 8 -9.58 -14.71 18.58
N ASP A 9 -8.80 -14.69 17.49
CA ASP A 9 -9.03 -14.04 16.18
C ASP A 9 -10.04 -12.90 15.95
N SER A 10 -9.74 -11.98 15.04
CA SER A 10 -10.79 -11.16 14.41
C SER A 10 -11.81 -12.11 13.78
N TYR A 11 -13.09 -11.91 14.12
CA TYR A 11 -14.21 -12.79 13.80
C TYR A 11 -14.29 -13.29 12.33
N ALA A 12 -13.90 -12.52 11.30
CA ALA A 12 -13.89 -13.02 9.90
C ALA A 12 -12.58 -13.76 9.49
N GLU A 13 -11.46 -13.48 10.17
CA GLU A 13 -10.14 -14.02 9.84
C GLU A 13 -9.96 -15.47 10.35
N SER A 14 -10.66 -15.81 11.44
CA SER A 14 -10.75 -17.18 11.99
C SER A 14 -11.31 -18.14 10.95
N TRP A 15 -12.40 -17.75 10.29
CA TRP A 15 -13.08 -18.57 9.28
C TRP A 15 -12.20 -18.79 8.06
N HIS A 16 -11.54 -17.74 7.55
CA HIS A 16 -10.62 -17.89 6.41
C HIS A 16 -9.42 -18.76 6.76
N ARG A 17 -8.85 -18.63 7.97
CA ARG A 17 -7.80 -19.54 8.40
C ARG A 17 -8.30 -20.97 8.51
N ASP A 18 -9.49 -21.20 9.07
CA ASP A 18 -10.08 -22.53 9.18
C ASP A 18 -10.36 -23.13 7.79
N PHE A 19 -10.78 -22.32 6.82
CA PHE A 19 -10.88 -22.74 5.42
C PHE A 19 -9.55 -23.26 4.89
N PHE A 20 -8.46 -22.50 5.03
CA PHE A 20 -7.14 -22.92 4.55
C PHE A 20 -6.53 -24.06 5.37
N LYS A 21 -6.87 -24.17 6.66
CA LYS A 21 -6.51 -25.31 7.50
C LYS A 21 -7.15 -26.59 6.96
N ASP A 22 -8.46 -26.56 6.70
CA ASP A 22 -9.18 -27.72 6.19
C ASP A 22 -8.77 -28.04 4.73
N TRP A 23 -8.44 -27.01 3.94
CA TRP A 23 -7.86 -27.17 2.60
C TRP A 23 -6.50 -27.86 2.63
N SER A 24 -5.66 -27.55 3.61
CA SER A 24 -4.30 -28.11 3.71
C SER A 24 -4.27 -29.62 3.94
N VAL A 25 -5.38 -30.19 4.41
CA VAL A 25 -5.58 -31.62 4.64
C VAL A 25 -5.94 -32.34 3.33
N ASP A 26 -6.93 -31.84 2.59
CA ASP A 26 -7.44 -32.50 1.38
C ASP A 26 -6.65 -32.13 0.10
N ARG A 27 -5.97 -30.98 0.10
CA ARG A 27 -5.14 -30.41 -1.00
C ARG A 27 -5.72 -30.62 -2.41
N PRO A 28 -6.97 -30.22 -2.67
CA PRO A 28 -7.55 -30.35 -3.99
C PRO A 28 -6.76 -29.52 -5.00
N ALA A 29 -6.36 -30.13 -6.13
CA ALA A 29 -5.45 -29.52 -7.11
C ALA A 29 -6.12 -29.19 -8.45
N SER A 30 -7.29 -29.78 -8.73
CA SER A 30 -8.10 -29.50 -9.93
C SER A 30 -9.36 -28.69 -9.60
N PRO A 31 -9.87 -27.88 -10.55
CA PRO A 31 -11.08 -27.07 -10.33
C PRO A 31 -12.26 -27.86 -9.77
N GLU A 32 -12.50 -29.07 -10.28
CA GLU A 32 -13.61 -29.93 -9.88
C GLU A 32 -13.42 -30.50 -8.47
N GLN A 33 -12.18 -30.73 -8.05
CA GLN A 33 -11.88 -31.16 -6.68
C GLN A 33 -12.04 -29.99 -5.70
N ILE A 34 -11.66 -28.79 -6.12
CA ILE A 34 -11.76 -27.55 -5.34
C ILE A 34 -13.23 -27.22 -5.07
N LEU A 35 -14.07 -27.30 -6.11
CA LEU A 35 -15.51 -27.06 -6.00
C LEU A 35 -16.16 -28.08 -5.06
N ARG A 36 -15.90 -29.38 -5.27
CA ARG A 36 -16.44 -30.45 -4.41
C ARG A 36 -15.99 -30.31 -2.95
N PHE A 37 -14.73 -29.91 -2.72
CA PHE A 37 -14.23 -29.62 -1.38
C PHE A 37 -14.98 -28.46 -0.74
N ALA A 38 -15.17 -27.35 -1.46
CA ALA A 38 -15.87 -26.17 -0.97
C ALA A 38 -17.35 -26.47 -0.66
N GLU A 39 -18.03 -27.23 -1.52
CA GLU A 39 -19.41 -27.68 -1.32
C GLU A 39 -19.54 -28.58 -0.10
N ALA A 40 -18.71 -29.63 0.00
CA ALA A 40 -18.72 -30.57 1.14
C ALA A 40 -18.37 -29.86 2.46
N ARG A 41 -17.46 -28.88 2.42
CA ARG A 41 -17.14 -28.02 3.56
C ARG A 41 -18.32 -27.14 3.95
N SER A 42 -18.93 -26.45 2.99
CA SER A 42 -20.07 -25.56 3.25
C SER A 42 -21.23 -26.33 3.86
N GLN A 43 -21.59 -27.49 3.30
CA GLN A 43 -22.64 -28.36 3.85
C GLN A 43 -22.35 -28.85 5.28
N ARG A 44 -21.09 -29.17 5.61
CA ARG A 44 -20.68 -29.54 6.98
C ARG A 44 -20.85 -28.37 7.95
N LYS A 45 -20.49 -27.16 7.53
CA LYS A 45 -20.58 -25.95 8.37
C LYS A 45 -22.02 -25.43 8.52
N LEU A 46 -22.87 -25.60 7.51
CA LEU A 46 -24.31 -25.31 7.58
C LEU A 46 -25.07 -26.21 8.58
N LYS A 47 -24.58 -27.44 8.81
CA LYS A 47 -25.16 -28.38 9.78
C LYS A 47 -24.74 -28.09 11.23
N SER A 48 -23.70 -27.28 11.45
CA SER A 48 -23.29 -26.81 12.77
C SER A 48 -24.01 -25.52 13.15
N ARG A 49 -23.97 -25.12 14.45
CA ARG A 49 -24.54 -23.83 14.87
C ARG A 49 -23.99 -22.69 13.99
N PRO A 50 -24.85 -21.80 13.45
CA PRO A 50 -24.40 -20.72 12.58
C PRO A 50 -23.37 -19.87 13.31
N ASP A 51 -22.20 -19.76 12.70
CA ASP A 51 -21.15 -18.89 13.22
C ASP A 51 -21.56 -17.44 12.98
N SER A 52 -21.92 -16.72 14.05
CA SER A 52 -22.35 -15.32 13.98
C SER A 52 -21.28 -14.40 13.38
N GLN A 53 -20.05 -14.89 13.27
CA GLN A 53 -18.91 -14.20 12.68
C GLN A 53 -18.95 -14.13 11.15
N LEU A 54 -19.73 -15.02 10.51
CA LEU A 54 -19.93 -15.03 9.06
C LEU A 54 -20.91 -13.97 8.57
N ASP A 55 -21.64 -13.33 9.48
CA ASP A 55 -22.59 -12.26 9.19
C ASP A 55 -21.88 -10.91 8.95
N ALA A 56 -20.97 -10.87 7.96
CA ALA A 56 -20.13 -9.71 7.67
C ALA A 56 -20.22 -9.27 6.20
N ILE A 57 -20.11 -7.95 5.97
CA ILE A 57 -20.16 -7.35 4.61
C ILE A 57 -18.95 -7.71 3.72
N GLY A 58 -17.94 -8.38 4.27
CA GLY A 58 -16.75 -8.84 3.54
C GLY A 58 -17.03 -9.79 2.37
N CYS A 59 -18.22 -10.37 2.29
CA CYS A 59 -18.65 -11.21 1.18
C CYS A 59 -19.01 -10.42 -0.11
N LEU A 60 -19.33 -9.11 -0.01
CA LEU A 60 -19.80 -8.33 -1.17
C LEU A 60 -18.75 -8.19 -2.30
N PRO A 61 -17.46 -7.90 -2.04
CA PRO A 61 -16.47 -7.83 -3.12
C PRO A 61 -16.35 -9.12 -3.94
N MET A 62 -16.61 -10.28 -3.32
CA MET A 62 -16.45 -11.60 -3.96
C MET A 62 -17.56 -11.91 -4.95
N ILE A 63 -18.77 -11.38 -4.74
CA ILE A 63 -19.92 -11.65 -5.61
C ILE A 63 -20.00 -10.71 -6.81
N LEU A 64 -19.29 -9.57 -6.79
CA LEU A 64 -19.36 -8.56 -7.85
C LEU A 64 -19.09 -9.16 -9.24
N PRO A 65 -18.04 -9.98 -9.45
CA PRO A 65 -17.78 -10.56 -10.77
C PRO A 65 -18.90 -11.49 -11.25
N PHE A 66 -19.57 -12.20 -10.35
CA PHE A 66 -20.67 -13.10 -10.71
C PHE A 66 -21.92 -12.33 -11.13
N VAL A 67 -22.24 -11.24 -10.42
CA VAL A 67 -23.33 -10.34 -10.82
C VAL A 67 -23.01 -9.67 -12.16
N LEU A 68 -21.75 -9.26 -12.39
CA LEU A 68 -21.31 -8.68 -13.66
C LEU A 68 -21.34 -9.69 -14.83
N LEU A 69 -20.86 -10.92 -14.61
CA LEU A 69 -20.86 -11.98 -15.62
C LEU A 69 -22.27 -12.44 -15.98
N SER A 70 -23.20 -12.35 -15.02
CA SER A 70 -24.61 -12.68 -15.20
C SER A 70 -25.47 -11.44 -15.46
N ALA A 71 -24.88 -10.31 -15.84
CA ALA A 71 -25.61 -9.06 -16.09
C ALA A 71 -26.62 -9.19 -17.24
N SER A 72 -26.32 -10.01 -18.24
CA SER A 72 -27.23 -10.32 -19.35
C SER A 72 -28.26 -11.41 -19.04
N ALA A 73 -28.08 -12.14 -17.93
CA ALA A 73 -29.03 -13.16 -17.49
C ALA A 73 -30.22 -12.53 -16.75
N ASN A 74 -31.28 -13.31 -16.53
CA ASN A 74 -32.40 -12.85 -15.71
C ASN A 74 -31.95 -12.62 -14.25
N GLN A 75 -32.65 -11.70 -13.55
CA GLN A 75 -32.28 -11.26 -12.19
C GLN A 75 -32.18 -12.43 -11.21
N GLU A 76 -33.07 -13.41 -11.33
CA GLU A 76 -33.10 -14.58 -10.44
C GLU A 76 -31.84 -15.46 -10.61
N THR A 77 -31.39 -15.67 -11.84
CA THR A 77 -30.17 -16.43 -12.14
C THR A 77 -28.93 -15.69 -11.64
N ALA A 78 -28.85 -14.38 -11.87
CA ALA A 78 -27.72 -13.56 -11.40
C ALA A 78 -27.63 -13.52 -9.86
N VAL A 79 -28.77 -13.37 -9.18
CA VAL A 79 -28.85 -13.39 -7.71
C VAL A 79 -28.51 -14.78 -7.18
N ARG A 80 -29.03 -15.84 -7.80
CA ARG A 80 -28.75 -17.22 -7.40
C ARG A 80 -27.27 -17.54 -7.52
N ALA A 81 -26.61 -17.18 -8.62
CA ALA A 81 -25.17 -17.39 -8.80
C ALA A 81 -24.34 -16.66 -7.73
N ALA A 82 -24.70 -15.41 -7.41
CA ALA A 82 -24.05 -14.64 -6.35
C ALA A 82 -24.26 -15.26 -4.95
N VAL A 83 -25.47 -15.71 -4.64
CA VAL A 83 -25.82 -16.35 -3.36
C VAL A 83 -25.15 -17.72 -3.22
N GLU A 84 -25.13 -18.54 -4.28
CA GLU A 84 -24.44 -19.84 -4.29
C GLU A 84 -22.94 -19.65 -4.04
N MET A 85 -22.30 -18.70 -4.73
CA MET A 85 -20.89 -18.38 -4.49
C MET A 85 -20.63 -17.89 -3.07
N ALA A 86 -21.49 -16.99 -2.56
CA ALA A 86 -21.38 -16.52 -1.19
C ALA A 86 -21.57 -17.67 -0.19
N ALA A 87 -22.49 -18.62 -0.44
CA ALA A 87 -22.74 -19.77 0.43
C ALA A 87 -21.55 -20.74 0.54
N LEU A 88 -20.68 -20.81 -0.47
CA LEU A 88 -19.45 -21.60 -0.40
C LEU A 88 -18.45 -21.04 0.63
N THR A 89 -18.49 -19.73 0.90
CA THR A 89 -17.51 -19.04 1.75
C THR A 89 -18.09 -18.43 3.03
N HIS A 90 -19.37 -18.07 3.02
CA HIS A 90 -20.08 -17.41 4.11
C HIS A 90 -21.46 -18.06 4.28
N PRO A 91 -21.53 -19.35 4.70
CA PRO A 91 -22.78 -20.08 4.87
C PRO A 91 -23.58 -19.60 6.11
N HIS A 92 -24.04 -18.35 6.10
CA HIS A 92 -24.84 -17.74 7.16
C HIS A 92 -26.12 -17.12 6.61
N PRO A 93 -27.32 -17.45 7.13
CA PRO A 93 -28.59 -16.98 6.59
C PRO A 93 -28.67 -15.45 6.38
N ASN A 94 -28.22 -14.66 7.36
CA ASN A 94 -28.22 -13.19 7.23
C ASN A 94 -27.25 -12.69 6.16
N ALA A 95 -26.09 -13.33 6.00
CA ALA A 95 -25.12 -12.95 4.97
C ALA A 95 -25.67 -13.25 3.57
N LEU A 96 -26.35 -14.40 3.39
CA LEU A 96 -26.99 -14.76 2.13
C LEU A 96 -28.17 -13.84 1.79
N GLN A 97 -28.95 -13.42 2.78
CA GLN A 97 -30.02 -12.42 2.60
C GLN A 97 -29.44 -11.05 2.18
N THR A 98 -28.36 -10.60 2.82
CA THR A 98 -27.63 -9.37 2.46
C THR A 98 -27.10 -9.44 1.02
N VAL A 99 -26.46 -10.56 0.65
CA VAL A 99 -25.96 -10.81 -0.71
C VAL A 99 -27.10 -10.79 -1.73
N ALA A 100 -28.23 -11.43 -1.42
CA ALA A 100 -29.38 -11.46 -2.30
C ALA A 100 -29.96 -10.05 -2.52
N LEU A 101 -30.11 -9.26 -1.45
CA LEU A 101 -30.64 -7.89 -1.54
C LEU A 101 -29.71 -6.98 -2.34
N PHE A 102 -28.40 -7.04 -2.09
CA PHE A 102 -27.41 -6.27 -2.83
C PHE A 102 -27.36 -6.68 -4.31
N SER A 103 -27.35 -7.97 -4.60
CA SER A 103 -27.28 -8.48 -5.98
C SER A 103 -28.51 -8.10 -6.80
N LYS A 104 -29.70 -8.12 -6.20
CA LYS A 104 -30.94 -7.64 -6.83
C LYS A 104 -30.84 -6.16 -7.20
N ALA A 105 -30.37 -5.32 -6.27
CA ALA A 105 -30.21 -3.90 -6.51
C ALA A 105 -29.16 -3.62 -7.59
N LEU A 106 -28.00 -4.29 -7.53
CA LEU A 106 -26.92 -4.12 -8.51
C LEU A 106 -27.34 -4.56 -9.91
N HIS A 107 -27.95 -5.75 -10.05
CA HIS A 107 -28.43 -6.25 -11.33
C HIS A 107 -29.49 -5.32 -11.95
N ALA A 108 -30.43 -4.83 -11.14
CA ALA A 108 -31.43 -3.88 -11.61
C ALA A 108 -30.80 -2.55 -12.08
N VAL A 109 -29.83 -2.00 -11.34
CA VAL A 109 -29.12 -0.76 -11.73
C VAL A 109 -28.28 -0.97 -12.99
N MET A 110 -27.62 -2.12 -13.13
CA MET A 110 -26.93 -2.50 -14.36
C MET A 110 -27.88 -2.61 -15.56
N GLY A 111 -29.11 -3.06 -15.33
CA GLY A 111 -30.19 -3.06 -16.33
C GLY A 111 -30.83 -1.70 -16.58
N GLY A 112 -30.29 -0.60 -16.03
CA GLY A 112 -30.76 0.77 -16.25
C GLY A 112 -31.80 1.27 -15.24
N ALA A 113 -32.10 0.52 -14.17
CA ALA A 113 -33.00 1.01 -13.13
C ALA A 113 -32.37 2.15 -12.31
N CYS A 114 -33.20 3.10 -11.88
CA CYS A 114 -32.75 4.24 -11.08
C CYS A 114 -32.15 3.80 -9.73
N LEU A 115 -30.86 4.13 -9.50
CA LEU A 115 -30.14 3.79 -8.27
C LEU A 115 -30.82 4.36 -7.02
N ARG A 116 -31.40 5.56 -7.11
CA ARG A 116 -32.11 6.17 -5.99
C ARG A 116 -33.30 5.32 -5.55
N THR A 117 -34.13 4.90 -6.50
CA THR A 117 -35.31 4.05 -6.24
C THR A 117 -34.91 2.67 -5.72
N GLN A 118 -33.85 2.07 -6.26
CA GLN A 118 -33.36 0.78 -5.78
C GLN A 118 -32.78 0.88 -4.36
N SER A 119 -32.07 1.97 -4.05
CA SER A 119 -31.55 2.23 -2.71
C SER A 119 -32.66 2.46 -1.69
N GLU A 120 -33.72 3.18 -2.05
CA GLU A 120 -34.92 3.32 -1.22
C GLU A 120 -35.60 1.98 -0.93
N ARG A 121 -35.82 1.14 -1.96
CA ARG A 121 -36.40 -0.19 -1.80
C ARG A 121 -35.56 -1.06 -0.86
N ALA A 122 -34.23 -1.01 -0.99
CA ALA A 122 -33.32 -1.75 -0.13
C ALA A 122 -33.34 -1.22 1.32
N LEU A 123 -33.35 0.10 1.54
CA LEU A 123 -33.45 0.69 2.87
C LEU A 123 -34.80 0.37 3.56
N LYS A 124 -35.90 0.30 2.79
CA LYS A 124 -37.21 -0.15 3.29
C LYS A 124 -37.19 -1.61 3.68
N ALA A 125 -36.59 -2.48 2.86
CA ALA A 125 -36.43 -3.91 3.17
C ALA A 125 -35.56 -4.14 4.42
N LEU A 126 -34.62 -3.24 4.71
CA LEU A 126 -33.75 -3.27 5.89
C LEU A 126 -34.38 -2.59 7.13
N GLY A 127 -35.56 -1.98 7.00
CA GLY A 127 -36.22 -1.24 8.09
C GLY A 127 -35.51 0.07 8.49
N GLN A 128 -34.60 0.59 7.64
CA GLN A 128 -33.76 1.76 7.94
C GLN A 128 -34.12 3.01 7.10
N TRP A 129 -35.25 2.96 6.39
CA TRP A 129 -35.70 4.07 5.53
C TRP A 129 -35.94 5.37 6.31
N GLU A 130 -36.69 5.33 7.40
CA GLU A 130 -37.00 6.52 8.20
C GLU A 130 -35.73 7.16 8.79
N THR A 131 -34.82 6.33 9.32
CA THR A 131 -33.50 6.76 9.82
C THR A 131 -32.70 7.44 8.71
N SER A 132 -32.66 6.84 7.51
CA SER A 132 -31.97 7.41 6.35
C SER A 132 -32.56 8.76 5.96
N VAL A 133 -33.89 8.88 5.84
CA VAL A 133 -34.58 10.13 5.46
C VAL A 133 -34.32 11.25 6.47
N ARG A 134 -34.29 10.93 7.77
CA ARG A 134 -33.94 11.91 8.81
C ARG A 134 -32.56 12.52 8.56
N TYR A 135 -31.56 11.68 8.26
CA TYR A 135 -30.20 12.11 7.98
C TYR A 135 -30.09 12.84 6.63
N SER A 136 -30.79 12.40 5.59
CA SER A 136 -30.89 13.10 4.31
C SER A 136 -31.43 14.52 4.47
N ARG A 137 -32.53 14.69 5.22
CA ARG A 137 -33.11 16.03 5.51
C ARG A 137 -32.13 16.91 6.29
N GLN A 138 -31.34 16.33 7.19
CA GLN A 138 -30.32 17.08 7.92
C GLN A 138 -29.15 17.47 7.01
N ALA A 139 -28.74 16.60 6.08
CA ALA A 139 -27.66 16.84 5.13
C ALA A 139 -28.03 17.96 4.13
N GLN A 140 -29.29 18.01 3.68
CA GLN A 140 -29.81 19.04 2.78
C GLN A 140 -29.77 20.47 3.37
N ARG A 141 -29.67 20.62 4.70
CA ARG A 141 -29.51 21.92 5.35
C ARG A 141 -28.13 22.54 5.12
N PHE A 142 -27.20 21.78 4.56
CA PHE A 142 -25.81 22.19 4.36
C PHE A 142 -25.42 22.10 2.88
N PRO A 143 -24.59 23.03 2.37
CA PRO A 143 -24.12 22.98 0.97
C PRO A 143 -23.40 21.67 0.63
N SER A 144 -23.53 21.23 -0.62
CA SER A 144 -22.75 20.10 -1.18
C SER A 144 -21.25 20.33 -0.99
N GLY A 145 -20.52 19.31 -0.54
CA GLY A 145 -19.08 19.40 -0.26
C GLY A 145 -18.69 20.10 1.05
N SER A 146 -19.65 20.63 1.83
CA SER A 146 -19.34 21.26 3.12
C SER A 146 -18.98 20.24 4.20
N GLU A 147 -18.06 20.62 5.10
CA GLU A 147 -17.65 19.77 6.24
C GLU A 147 -18.84 19.40 7.14
N LYS A 148 -19.79 20.33 7.31
CA LYS A 148 -21.02 20.08 8.10
C LYS A 148 -21.90 19.00 7.47
N ARG A 149 -22.01 18.97 6.13
CA ARG A 149 -22.73 17.91 5.42
C ARG A 149 -22.04 16.56 5.56
N LEU A 150 -20.71 16.51 5.47
CA LEU A 150 -19.92 15.29 5.71
C LEU A 150 -20.12 14.75 7.14
N GLN A 151 -20.15 15.62 8.15
CA GLN A 151 -20.41 15.21 9.55
C GLN A 151 -21.79 14.58 9.73
N VAL A 152 -22.80 15.03 8.98
CA VAL A 152 -24.13 14.41 8.98
C VAL A 152 -24.05 12.99 8.40
N HIS A 153 -23.36 12.80 7.28
CA HIS A 153 -23.17 11.46 6.70
C HIS A 153 -22.31 10.54 7.59
N GLN A 154 -21.32 11.08 8.32
CA GLN A 154 -20.55 10.31 9.31
C GLN A 154 -21.43 9.81 10.46
N ARG A 155 -22.32 10.66 10.98
CA ARG A 155 -23.30 10.25 11.99
C ARG A 155 -24.29 9.23 11.44
N ALA A 156 -24.78 9.44 10.22
CA ALA A 156 -25.67 8.49 9.54
C ALA A 156 -25.00 7.11 9.38
N VAL A 157 -23.76 7.06 8.92
CA VAL A 157 -22.99 5.81 8.77
C VAL A 157 -22.74 5.15 10.12
N THR A 158 -22.49 5.92 11.18
CA THR A 158 -22.27 5.38 12.54
C THR A 158 -23.54 4.81 13.15
N GLU A 159 -24.68 5.46 12.96
CA GLU A 159 -25.97 5.01 13.50
C GLU A 159 -26.57 3.86 12.69
N LEU A 160 -26.46 3.92 11.36
CA LEU A 160 -26.89 2.84 10.47
C LEU A 160 -25.94 1.63 10.53
N GLY A 161 -24.65 1.87 10.77
CA GLY A 161 -23.58 0.88 10.80
C GLY A 161 -23.09 0.58 12.22
N LEU A 162 -23.88 -0.13 13.01
CA LEU A 162 -23.43 -0.67 14.29
C LEU A 162 -22.57 -1.92 14.05
N ALA A 163 -21.25 -1.75 14.06
CA ALA A 163 -20.22 -2.79 13.88
C ALA A 163 -20.28 -3.54 12.52
N CYS A 164 -19.28 -4.39 12.24
CA CYS A 164 -19.05 -5.09 10.96
C CYS A 164 -20.17 -6.05 10.50
N TYR A 165 -21.37 -6.00 11.09
CA TYR A 165 -22.49 -6.86 10.76
C TYR A 165 -23.11 -6.48 9.41
N SER A 166 -23.50 -7.50 8.64
CA SER A 166 -23.88 -7.33 7.24
C SER A 166 -25.08 -6.40 7.04
N SER A 167 -26.09 -6.42 7.92
CA SER A 167 -27.32 -5.63 7.82
C SER A 167 -27.10 -4.13 8.07
N GLY A 168 -26.34 -3.75 9.09
CA GLY A 168 -26.03 -2.35 9.40
C GLY A 168 -25.07 -1.73 8.37
N ALA A 169 -24.03 -2.47 8.00
CA ALA A 169 -23.09 -2.05 6.97
C ALA A 169 -23.79 -1.86 5.61
N LEU A 170 -24.71 -2.77 5.25
CA LEU A 170 -25.52 -2.65 4.03
C LEU A 170 -26.49 -1.46 4.07
N SER A 171 -27.06 -1.15 5.24
CA SER A 171 -27.91 0.03 5.42
C SER A 171 -27.13 1.33 5.18
N SER A 172 -25.92 1.43 5.73
CA SER A 172 -25.03 2.58 5.49
C SER A 172 -24.59 2.68 4.02
N LEU A 173 -24.41 1.55 3.33
CA LEU A 173 -24.10 1.47 1.91
C LEU A 173 -25.23 2.07 1.07
N PHE A 174 -26.47 1.59 1.27
CA PHE A 174 -27.62 2.10 0.51
C PHE A 174 -28.00 3.53 0.86
N HIS A 175 -27.74 3.99 2.09
CA HIS A 175 -27.87 5.41 2.44
C HIS A 175 -26.96 6.27 1.57
N LEU A 176 -25.66 5.93 1.48
CA LEU A 176 -24.71 6.67 0.64
C LEU A 176 -25.05 6.54 -0.86
N ALA A 177 -25.49 5.37 -1.31
CA ALA A 177 -25.92 5.17 -2.69
C ALA A 177 -27.17 6.00 -3.06
N HIS A 178 -28.10 6.17 -2.12
CA HIS A 178 -29.27 7.04 -2.28
C HIS A 178 -28.86 8.52 -2.33
N GLU A 179 -27.99 8.97 -1.43
CA GLU A 179 -27.56 10.37 -1.36
C GLU A 179 -26.72 10.81 -2.55
N PHE A 180 -25.81 9.95 -2.99
CA PHE A 180 -24.84 10.24 -4.05
C PHE A 180 -25.20 9.58 -5.39
N HIS A 181 -26.48 9.25 -5.60
CA HIS A 181 -26.94 8.59 -6.82
C HIS A 181 -26.55 9.34 -8.10
N ASP A 182 -26.35 10.66 -8.06
CA ASP A 182 -25.94 11.50 -9.20
C ASP A 182 -24.48 11.96 -9.17
N ASP A 183 -23.75 11.65 -8.09
CA ASP A 183 -22.36 12.07 -7.88
C ASP A 183 -21.50 10.88 -7.44
N PRO A 184 -21.10 10.00 -8.38
CA PRO A 184 -20.35 8.79 -8.06
C PRO A 184 -18.98 9.09 -7.42
N VAL A 185 -18.34 10.19 -7.82
CA VAL A 185 -17.04 10.62 -7.28
C VAL A 185 -17.22 11.11 -5.84
N GLY A 186 -18.18 12.00 -5.59
CA GLY A 186 -18.51 12.48 -4.26
C GLY A 186 -18.97 11.36 -3.33
N GLY A 187 -19.69 10.36 -3.82
CA GLY A 187 -20.10 9.19 -3.05
C GLY A 187 -18.92 8.33 -2.58
N VAL A 188 -17.97 8.03 -3.47
CA VAL A 188 -16.75 7.26 -3.12
C VAL A 188 -15.84 8.06 -2.18
N VAL A 189 -15.67 9.36 -2.42
CA VAL A 189 -14.88 10.24 -1.55
C VAL A 189 -15.54 10.39 -0.18
N THR A 190 -16.86 10.57 -0.12
CA THR A 190 -17.61 10.65 1.14
C THR A 190 -17.53 9.34 1.92
N ASN A 191 -17.69 8.19 1.28
CA ASN A 191 -17.46 6.89 1.92
C ASN A 191 -16.06 6.78 2.53
N THR A 192 -15.03 7.19 1.76
CA THR A 192 -13.64 7.18 2.22
C THR A 192 -13.46 8.05 3.47
N ASN A 193 -14.09 9.23 3.49
CA ASN A 193 -14.05 10.17 4.60
C ASN A 193 -14.95 9.78 5.78
N CYS A 194 -15.95 8.93 5.58
CA CYS A 194 -16.78 8.40 6.67
C CYS A 194 -16.04 7.38 7.55
N GLY A 195 -15.03 6.66 7.01
CA GLY A 195 -14.26 5.69 7.77
C GLY A 195 -15.07 4.44 8.20
N GLY A 196 -14.67 3.77 9.27
CA GLY A 196 -15.30 2.53 9.77
C GLY A 196 -14.48 1.25 9.50
N LEU A 197 -14.73 0.18 10.26
CA LEU A 197 -14.01 -1.10 10.14
C LEU A 197 -14.34 -1.82 8.81
N GLU A 198 -15.51 -1.53 8.26
CA GLU A 198 -16.10 -2.07 7.05
C GLU A 198 -15.90 -1.19 5.80
N ASN A 199 -15.17 -0.09 5.92
CA ASN A 199 -15.05 0.96 4.90
C ASN A 199 -14.64 0.43 3.52
N CYS A 200 -13.73 -0.54 3.48
CA CYS A 200 -13.24 -1.10 2.22
C CYS A 200 -14.31 -1.94 1.50
N SER A 201 -14.97 -2.85 2.23
CA SER A 201 -16.00 -3.72 1.66
C SER A 201 -17.27 -2.95 1.31
N ARG A 202 -17.66 -1.98 2.15
CA ARG A 202 -18.73 -1.03 1.83
C ARG A 202 -18.36 -0.20 0.60
N GLY A 203 -17.13 0.31 0.53
CA GLY A 203 -16.65 1.09 -0.60
C GLY A 203 -16.65 0.33 -1.91
N ALA A 204 -16.30 -0.96 -1.89
CA ALA A 204 -16.38 -1.83 -3.08
C ALA A 204 -17.82 -2.01 -3.57
N GLY A 205 -18.76 -2.33 -2.67
CA GLY A 205 -20.17 -2.48 -3.03
C GLY A 205 -20.83 -1.16 -3.46
N LEU A 206 -20.55 -0.06 -2.74
CA LEU A 206 -21.02 1.29 -3.07
C LEU A 206 -20.49 1.73 -4.43
N GLY A 207 -19.19 1.54 -4.68
CA GLY A 207 -18.57 1.87 -5.96
C GLY A 207 -19.21 1.12 -7.11
N ALA A 208 -19.49 -0.17 -6.95
CA ALA A 208 -20.17 -0.96 -7.98
C ALA A 208 -21.56 -0.38 -8.35
N LEU A 209 -22.37 -0.01 -7.35
CA LEU A 209 -23.69 0.59 -7.59
C LEU A 209 -23.59 1.97 -8.26
N LEU A 210 -22.73 2.85 -7.73
CA LEU A 210 -22.55 4.21 -8.25
C LEU A 210 -22.06 4.18 -9.70
N TRP A 211 -21.06 3.35 -10.01
CA TRP A 211 -20.50 3.26 -11.35
C TRP A 211 -21.41 2.51 -12.33
N ALA A 212 -22.17 1.51 -11.88
CA ALA A 212 -23.21 0.89 -12.71
C ALA A 212 -24.27 1.92 -13.13
N SER A 213 -24.71 2.79 -12.21
CA SER A 213 -25.65 3.88 -12.52
C SER A 213 -25.03 5.00 -13.35
N ALA A 214 -23.75 5.30 -13.15
CA ALA A 214 -23.01 6.34 -13.89
C ALA A 214 -22.74 5.94 -15.35
N ALA A 215 -22.53 4.64 -15.61
CA ALA A 215 -22.32 4.11 -16.96
C ALA A 215 -23.50 4.40 -17.90
N HIS A 216 -24.74 4.39 -17.40
CA HIS A 216 -25.95 4.76 -18.15
C HIS A 216 -26.11 6.27 -18.39
N ARG A 217 -25.22 7.10 -17.84
CA ARG A 217 -25.22 8.58 -17.96
C ARG A 217 -23.95 9.10 -18.65
N ASP A 218 -23.25 8.24 -19.39
CA ASP A 218 -21.99 8.53 -20.08
C ASP A 218 -20.87 9.10 -19.19
N GLN A 219 -20.97 8.88 -17.87
CA GLN A 219 -19.92 9.26 -16.93
C GLN A 219 -18.86 8.15 -16.88
N THR A 220 -17.62 8.52 -17.15
CA THR A 220 -16.48 7.60 -17.09
C THR A 220 -15.70 7.76 -15.78
N LEU A 221 -15.05 6.67 -15.35
CA LEU A 221 -14.15 6.69 -14.19
C LEU A 221 -13.05 7.74 -14.40
N PRO A 222 -12.75 8.60 -13.41
CA PRO A 222 -11.72 9.62 -13.54
C PRO A 222 -10.37 8.99 -13.92
N GLN A 223 -9.77 9.48 -14.99
CA GLN A 223 -8.46 8.98 -15.45
C GLN A 223 -7.36 9.11 -14.38
N THR A 224 -7.50 10.08 -13.47
CA THR A 224 -6.61 10.25 -12.30
C THR A 224 -6.63 9.06 -11.35
N TRP A 225 -7.74 8.30 -11.28
CA TRP A 225 -7.87 7.11 -10.44
C TRP A 225 -7.37 5.86 -11.16
N THR A 226 -7.46 5.80 -12.49
CA THR A 226 -7.08 4.61 -13.28
C THR A 226 -5.63 4.63 -13.76
N ARG A 227 -4.99 5.80 -13.92
CA ARG A 227 -3.62 5.97 -14.46
C ARG A 227 -2.53 5.23 -13.68
N THR A 228 -2.77 4.89 -12.41
CA THR A 228 -1.82 4.15 -11.55
C THR A 228 -2.25 2.70 -11.29
N MET A 229 -3.47 2.30 -11.69
CA MET A 229 -3.94 0.92 -11.53
C MET A 229 -3.30 0.05 -12.61
N ARG A 230 -2.48 -0.92 -12.20
CA ARG A 230 -1.85 -1.91 -13.08
C ARG A 230 -2.70 -3.16 -13.13
N ASP A 231 -2.73 -3.82 -14.28
CA ASP A 231 -3.40 -5.11 -14.43
C ASP A 231 -2.76 -6.16 -13.50
N ALA A 232 -3.59 -6.82 -12.69
CA ALA A 232 -3.15 -7.84 -11.76
C ALA A 232 -2.57 -9.08 -12.48
N ARG A 233 -2.93 -9.32 -13.76
CA ARG A 233 -2.35 -10.42 -14.57
C ARG A 233 -0.83 -10.39 -14.62
N GLU A 234 -0.20 -9.21 -14.58
CA GLU A 234 1.27 -9.08 -14.62
C GLU A 234 1.98 -9.29 -13.27
N MET A 235 1.22 -9.22 -12.17
CA MET A 235 1.74 -9.32 -10.80
C MET A 235 1.51 -10.70 -10.20
N VAL A 236 0.41 -11.37 -10.54
CA VAL A 236 0.04 -12.69 -9.98
C VAL A 236 1.16 -13.73 -10.17
N PRO A 237 1.78 -13.89 -11.35
CA PRO A 237 2.88 -14.85 -11.53
C PRO A 237 4.11 -14.53 -10.66
N ARG A 238 4.39 -13.23 -10.42
CA ARG A 238 5.49 -12.77 -9.57
C ARG A 238 5.21 -13.02 -8.08
N ILE A 239 3.97 -12.81 -7.65
CA ILE A 239 3.52 -13.10 -6.27
C ILE A 239 3.57 -14.61 -6.02
N LEU A 240 3.14 -15.44 -6.99
CA LEU A 240 3.21 -16.89 -6.91
C LEU A 240 4.67 -17.41 -6.86
N GLN A 241 5.58 -16.85 -7.67
CA GLN A 241 7.02 -17.17 -7.59
C GLN A 241 7.66 -16.78 -6.25
N GLU A 242 7.21 -15.69 -5.62
CA GLU A 242 7.70 -15.23 -4.33
C GLU A 242 7.18 -16.09 -3.16
N LEU A 243 5.99 -16.69 -3.32
CA LEU A 243 5.38 -17.63 -2.37
C LEU A 243 6.00 -19.03 -2.46
N ASP A 244 6.33 -19.50 -3.67
CA ASP A 244 6.93 -20.82 -3.91
C ASP A 244 8.36 -20.92 -3.34
N ARG A 245 9.08 -19.79 -3.27
CA ARG A 245 10.42 -19.70 -2.65
C ARG A 245 10.44 -19.79 -1.11
N ARG A 246 9.29 -19.78 -0.44
CA ARG A 246 9.18 -19.72 1.03
C ARG A 246 8.57 -20.98 1.68
N LEU A 247 8.50 -22.09 0.95
CA LEU A 247 8.04 -23.37 1.46
C LEU A 247 9.13 -24.08 2.30
N ASP A 248 9.53 -23.44 3.40
CA ASP A 248 10.06 -24.14 4.58
C ASP A 248 9.43 -23.46 5.82
N PHE A 249 8.41 -24.14 6.35
CA PHE A 249 7.67 -23.90 7.59
C PHE A 249 7.98 -22.63 8.41
N VAL A 250 7.22 -21.55 8.20
CA VAL A 250 6.92 -20.55 9.25
C VAL A 250 5.47 -20.05 9.07
N GLN A 251 4.69 -20.13 10.16
CA GLN A 251 3.34 -19.60 10.29
C GLN A 251 3.15 -18.24 9.62
N ILE A 252 2.34 -18.21 8.56
CA ILE A 252 1.93 -16.98 7.87
C ILE A 252 0.98 -16.21 8.78
N LYS A 253 1.52 -15.21 9.50
CA LYS A 253 0.73 -14.15 10.12
C LYS A 253 0.24 -13.20 9.02
N MET A 254 -1.02 -13.36 8.62
CA MET A 254 -1.69 -12.43 7.74
C MET A 254 -2.06 -11.18 8.52
N SER A 255 -1.28 -10.11 8.37
CA SER A 255 -1.70 -8.74 8.70
C SER A 255 -1.84 -8.01 7.38
N VAL A 256 -2.99 -8.22 6.74
CA VAL A 256 -3.38 -7.50 5.54
C VAL A 256 -4.83 -7.10 5.77
N CYS A 257 -5.06 -5.80 5.93
CA CYS A 257 -6.40 -5.20 5.87
C CYS A 257 -7.13 -5.82 4.67
N GLY A 258 -8.35 -6.34 4.90
CA GLY A 258 -9.04 -7.41 4.16
C GLY A 258 -9.25 -7.33 2.65
N CYS A 259 -8.47 -6.57 1.89
CA CYS A 259 -8.52 -6.51 0.43
C CYS A 259 -7.46 -7.38 -0.28
N GLY A 260 -6.40 -7.84 0.42
CA GLY A 260 -5.22 -8.42 -0.25
C GLY A 260 -5.21 -9.94 -0.44
N VAL A 261 -6.25 -10.67 -0.02
CA VAL A 261 -6.16 -12.14 0.15
C VAL A 261 -6.97 -12.93 -0.88
N PHE A 262 -7.94 -12.31 -1.56
CA PHE A 262 -8.94 -13.07 -2.30
C PHE A 262 -8.65 -13.30 -3.79
N ILE A 263 -7.43 -12.98 -4.24
CA ILE A 263 -7.02 -13.20 -5.64
C ILE A 263 -6.81 -14.70 -5.97
N PHE A 264 -6.78 -15.59 -4.97
CA PHE A 264 -6.46 -17.01 -5.17
C PHE A 264 -7.57 -17.88 -5.77
N LEU A 265 -8.84 -17.45 -5.78
CA LEU A 265 -9.95 -18.25 -6.31
C LEU A 265 -10.28 -17.98 -7.79
N PHE A 266 -9.60 -17.04 -8.45
CA PHE A 266 -9.92 -16.58 -9.80
C PHE A 266 -9.17 -17.29 -10.94
N LEU A 267 -8.49 -18.41 -10.68
CA LEU A 267 -7.68 -19.11 -11.70
C LEU A 267 -8.40 -20.28 -12.41
N LEU A 268 -9.72 -20.40 -12.31
CA LEU A 268 -10.42 -21.63 -12.73
C LEU A 268 -11.53 -21.48 -13.78
N LEU A 269 -11.62 -20.38 -14.53
CA LEU A 269 -12.49 -20.34 -15.71
C LEU A 269 -11.75 -19.79 -16.95
N PRO A 270 -11.83 -20.49 -18.09
CA PRO A 270 -11.16 -20.10 -19.33
C PRO A 270 -11.85 -18.93 -20.03
N GLU A 271 -11.10 -18.38 -20.98
CA GLU A 271 -11.25 -17.16 -21.75
C GLU A 271 -12.65 -16.84 -22.31
N CYS A 272 -13.03 -15.55 -22.26
CA CYS A 272 -13.99 -14.98 -23.20
C CYS A 272 -13.42 -13.67 -23.78
N THR A 273 -13.03 -13.76 -25.04
CA THR A 273 -12.62 -12.68 -25.94
C THR A 273 -13.81 -11.77 -26.25
N TRP A 274 -13.69 -10.46 -26.01
CA TRP A 274 -14.56 -9.47 -26.64
C TRP A 274 -13.95 -9.07 -27.98
N ALA A 275 -14.61 -9.51 -29.05
CA ALA A 275 -14.37 -9.08 -30.41
C ALA A 275 -14.99 -7.70 -30.62
N SER A 276 -14.21 -6.76 -31.13
CA SER A 276 -14.71 -5.55 -31.79
C SER A 276 -14.11 -5.48 -33.20
N GLY A 277 -14.97 -5.69 -34.19
CA GLY A 277 -14.70 -5.50 -35.62
C GLY A 277 -15.05 -4.08 -36.10
N PRO A 278 -14.76 -3.73 -37.38
CA PRO A 278 -13.99 -2.52 -37.72
C PRO A 278 -14.77 -1.46 -38.52
N VAL A 279 -14.18 -0.27 -38.71
CA VAL A 279 -14.57 0.71 -39.75
C VAL A 279 -13.31 1.31 -40.43
N PRO A 280 -13.25 1.42 -41.77
CA PRO A 280 -12.04 1.77 -42.54
C PRO A 280 -11.98 3.26 -42.96
N GLY A 281 -10.77 3.76 -43.27
CA GLY A 281 -10.55 5.02 -43.98
C GLY A 281 -9.06 5.31 -44.23
N PRO A 282 -8.68 6.01 -45.32
CA PRO A 282 -7.52 5.63 -46.15
C PRO A 282 -6.21 6.41 -45.91
N VAL A 283 -5.14 5.83 -46.46
CA VAL A 283 -3.74 6.27 -46.49
C VAL A 283 -3.50 7.39 -47.53
N PRO A 284 -2.46 8.22 -47.37
CA PRO A 284 -1.53 8.46 -48.48
C PRO A 284 -0.05 8.25 -48.10
N GLY A 285 0.73 7.85 -49.11
CA GLY A 285 1.99 7.10 -49.03
C GLY A 285 3.30 7.86 -48.77
N PRO A 286 4.45 7.17 -48.97
CA PRO A 286 5.75 7.53 -48.37
C PRO A 286 6.78 8.12 -49.35
N VAL A 287 7.83 8.73 -48.82
CA VAL A 287 9.07 9.16 -49.52
C VAL A 287 10.29 8.62 -48.73
N PRO A 288 11.41 8.22 -49.37
CA PRO A 288 12.24 7.08 -48.95
C PRO A 288 13.60 7.43 -48.30
N GLY A 289 14.16 6.44 -47.57
CA GLY A 289 15.53 6.39 -47.04
C GLY A 289 15.92 4.94 -46.63
N PRO A 290 17.22 4.59 -46.50
CA PRO A 290 17.89 3.62 -47.39
C PRO A 290 17.93 2.14 -46.94
N ALA A 291 17.97 1.27 -47.97
CA ALA A 291 18.44 -0.12 -48.08
C ALA A 291 18.21 -1.10 -46.89
N GLN A 292 17.14 -1.91 -46.99
CA GLN A 292 16.99 -3.12 -46.19
C GLN A 292 17.80 -4.29 -46.76
N VAL A 293 18.53 -4.97 -45.87
CA VAL A 293 19.29 -6.21 -46.09
C VAL A 293 18.37 -7.45 -46.15
N PHE A 294 17.05 -7.26 -46.27
CA PHE A 294 16.07 -8.34 -46.31
C PHE A 294 15.24 -8.30 -47.59
N VAL A 295 15.16 -9.45 -48.25
CA VAL A 295 14.40 -9.65 -49.48
C VAL A 295 12.91 -9.68 -49.18
N PRO A 296 12.05 -8.96 -49.93
CA PRO A 296 10.61 -8.96 -49.73
C PRO A 296 10.00 -10.35 -49.89
N ARG A 297 8.96 -10.62 -49.09
CA ARG A 297 8.25 -11.91 -48.98
C ARG A 297 7.84 -12.53 -50.33
N GLN A 298 7.53 -11.73 -51.34
CA GLN A 298 7.17 -12.21 -52.68
C GLN A 298 8.35 -12.82 -53.44
N GLN A 299 9.55 -12.27 -53.31
CA GLN A 299 10.77 -12.85 -53.91
C GLN A 299 11.22 -14.09 -53.14
N ALA A 300 11.05 -14.12 -51.81
CA ALA A 300 11.28 -15.33 -51.01
C ALA A 300 10.32 -16.47 -51.41
N GLN A 301 9.07 -16.15 -51.75
CA GLN A 301 8.11 -17.12 -52.29
C GLN A 301 8.50 -17.64 -53.68
N GLN A 302 9.05 -16.82 -54.57
CA GLN A 302 9.52 -17.29 -55.88
C GLN A 302 10.71 -18.26 -55.79
N VAL A 303 11.60 -18.08 -54.82
CA VAL A 303 12.72 -19.00 -54.55
C VAL A 303 12.23 -20.34 -53.98
N LEU A 304 11.21 -20.30 -53.11
CA LEU A 304 10.61 -21.52 -52.55
C LEU A 304 9.81 -22.32 -53.59
N VAL A 305 9.15 -21.66 -54.55
CA VAL A 305 8.40 -22.34 -55.63
C VAL A 305 9.32 -23.05 -56.63
N ARG A 306 10.55 -22.54 -56.86
CA ARG A 306 11.54 -23.19 -57.73
C ARG A 306 12.16 -24.48 -57.16
N SER A 307 12.01 -24.72 -55.86
CA SER A 307 12.60 -25.88 -55.18
C SER A 307 11.68 -27.10 -55.13
N GLY A 308 10.45 -26.99 -55.65
CA GLY A 308 9.39 -28.01 -55.56
C GLY A 308 9.36 -29.06 -56.70
N GLN A 309 10.37 -29.12 -57.56
CA GLN A 309 10.48 -30.14 -58.61
C GLN A 309 11.63 -31.09 -58.32
N VAL A 310 11.48 -31.99 -57.33
CA VAL A 310 12.08 -33.35 -57.29
C VAL A 310 11.45 -34.04 -56.07
N LEU A 311 10.75 -35.16 -56.30
CA LEU A 311 10.05 -36.04 -55.35
C LEU A 311 8.66 -35.60 -54.85
N VAL A 312 7.65 -35.70 -55.73
CA VAL A 312 6.26 -35.91 -55.27
C VAL A 312 6.07 -37.42 -55.05
N ARG A 313 6.18 -37.88 -53.80
CA ARG A 313 5.58 -39.15 -53.39
C ARG A 313 4.07 -38.92 -53.27
N SER A 314 3.26 -39.64 -54.02
CA SER A 314 1.80 -39.62 -53.84
C SER A 314 1.45 -40.16 -52.45
N ARG A 315 0.62 -39.43 -51.69
CA ARG A 315 0.01 -39.93 -50.45
C ARG A 315 -0.70 -41.26 -50.73
N ARG A 316 -0.51 -42.26 -49.87
CA ARG A 316 -1.22 -43.56 -49.95
C ARG A 316 -2.51 -43.56 -49.12
N ALA A 317 -3.22 -42.44 -49.10
CA ALA A 317 -4.35 -42.18 -48.20
C ALA A 317 -5.71 -42.55 -48.82
N ASN A 318 -6.65 -43.07 -48.01
CA ASN A 318 -8.06 -43.35 -48.32
C ASN A 318 -8.31 -44.45 -49.35
N SER A 319 -7.86 -45.67 -49.05
CA SER A 319 -8.33 -46.87 -49.75
C SER A 319 -9.37 -47.61 -48.92
N PHE A 320 -10.43 -48.14 -49.55
CA PHE A 320 -11.66 -48.72 -48.96
C PHE A 320 -11.45 -49.86 -47.92
N LEU A 321 -10.21 -50.30 -47.67
CA LEU A 321 -9.86 -51.40 -46.76
C LEU A 321 -8.63 -51.06 -45.87
N GLU A 322 -8.38 -49.78 -45.62
CA GLU A 322 -7.19 -49.30 -44.90
C GLU A 322 -7.10 -49.80 -43.45
N GLU A 323 -8.23 -50.00 -42.77
CA GLU A 323 -8.34 -50.58 -41.41
C GLU A 323 -7.89 -52.06 -41.30
N LEU A 324 -7.66 -52.76 -42.42
CA LEU A 324 -7.10 -54.12 -42.41
C LEU A 324 -5.56 -54.16 -42.39
N ARG A 325 -4.90 -52.99 -42.43
CA ARG A 325 -3.44 -52.91 -42.44
C ARG A 325 -2.89 -52.75 -41.02
N THR A 326 -1.72 -53.32 -40.78
CA THR A 326 -1.00 -53.18 -39.50
C THR A 326 -0.64 -51.72 -39.21
N ALA A 327 -0.94 -51.26 -38.00
CA ALA A 327 -0.73 -49.90 -37.50
C ALA A 327 0.70 -49.40 -37.76
N ASN A 328 0.84 -48.15 -38.24
CA ASN A 328 2.14 -47.56 -38.59
C ASN A 328 2.19 -46.06 -38.29
N LEU A 329 3.11 -45.66 -37.41
CA LEU A 329 3.24 -44.28 -36.92
C LEU A 329 3.45 -43.25 -38.03
N GLU A 330 4.35 -43.53 -38.96
CA GLU A 330 4.71 -42.58 -40.00
C GLU A 330 3.53 -42.37 -40.96
N ARG A 331 2.86 -43.45 -41.36
CA ARG A 331 1.72 -43.39 -42.28
C ARG A 331 0.51 -42.69 -41.66
N GLU A 332 0.12 -43.08 -40.45
CA GLU A 332 -1.18 -42.65 -39.89
C GLU A 332 -1.06 -41.34 -39.08
N CYS A 333 0.03 -41.12 -38.37
CA CYS A 333 0.17 -39.95 -37.49
C CYS A 333 1.13 -38.88 -38.02
N VAL A 334 2.11 -39.19 -38.89
CA VAL A 334 3.08 -38.20 -39.38
C VAL A 334 2.70 -37.69 -40.78
N GLU A 335 2.37 -38.60 -41.70
CA GLU A 335 1.87 -38.26 -43.04
C GLU A 335 0.39 -37.79 -42.99
N GLU A 336 -0.36 -38.25 -41.98
CA GLU A 336 -1.78 -37.97 -41.73
C GLU A 336 -2.08 -37.51 -40.29
N LYS A 337 -3.34 -37.11 -40.04
CA LYS A 337 -3.82 -36.78 -38.69
C LYS A 337 -4.51 -37.98 -38.06
N CYS A 338 -3.81 -38.71 -37.21
CA CYS A 338 -4.39 -39.86 -36.53
C CYS A 338 -5.28 -39.46 -35.34
N SER A 339 -6.28 -40.29 -35.07
CA SER A 339 -7.13 -40.30 -33.89
C SER A 339 -6.43 -40.96 -32.70
N TYR A 340 -7.00 -40.80 -31.50
CA TYR A 340 -6.44 -41.41 -30.29
C TYR A 340 -6.48 -42.94 -30.35
N GLU A 341 -7.49 -43.48 -31.03
CA GLU A 341 -7.69 -44.91 -31.18
C GLU A 341 -6.64 -45.51 -32.12
N GLU A 342 -6.33 -44.85 -33.24
CA GLU A 342 -5.24 -45.25 -34.14
C GLU A 342 -3.86 -45.13 -33.45
N ALA A 343 -3.62 -44.06 -32.70
CA ALA A 343 -2.39 -43.92 -31.91
C ALA A 343 -2.25 -45.03 -30.84
N ARG A 344 -3.37 -45.50 -30.27
CA ARG A 344 -3.39 -46.61 -29.29
C ARG A 344 -3.01 -47.94 -29.92
N GLU A 345 -3.36 -48.16 -31.18
CA GLU A 345 -2.96 -49.36 -31.93
C GLU A 345 -1.45 -49.38 -32.21
N ILE A 346 -0.84 -48.21 -32.38
CA ILE A 346 0.62 -48.06 -32.55
C ILE A 346 1.37 -48.20 -31.22
N PHE A 347 0.83 -47.63 -30.13
CA PHE A 347 1.44 -47.62 -28.81
C PHE A 347 0.60 -48.44 -27.80
N PRO A 348 0.73 -49.78 -27.78
CA PRO A 348 -0.08 -50.64 -26.92
C PRO A 348 0.17 -50.41 -25.42
N GLN A 349 1.34 -49.88 -25.04
CA GLN A 349 1.62 -49.46 -23.67
C GLN A 349 1.03 -48.08 -23.38
N ARG A 350 0.09 -48.02 -22.42
CA ARG A 350 -0.64 -46.80 -22.04
C ARG A 350 0.28 -45.62 -21.70
N GLN A 351 1.41 -45.84 -21.03
CA GLN A 351 2.35 -44.75 -20.72
C GLN A 351 2.99 -44.14 -21.98
N GLN A 352 3.31 -44.98 -22.98
CA GLN A 352 3.92 -44.51 -24.23
C GLN A 352 2.89 -43.80 -25.10
N LEU A 353 1.65 -44.31 -25.15
CA LEU A 353 0.52 -43.65 -25.82
C LEU A 353 0.26 -42.26 -25.25
N GLU A 354 0.13 -42.13 -23.93
CA GLU A 354 -0.16 -40.85 -23.30
C GLU A 354 0.97 -39.83 -23.51
N VAL A 355 2.23 -40.28 -23.48
CA VAL A 355 3.39 -39.42 -23.76
C VAL A 355 3.45 -39.00 -25.23
N PHE A 356 3.14 -39.89 -26.17
CA PHE A 356 3.05 -39.56 -27.59
C PHE A 356 1.89 -38.60 -27.86
N TRP A 357 0.69 -38.95 -27.38
CA TRP A 357 -0.55 -38.21 -27.65
C TRP A 357 -0.54 -36.80 -27.06
N SER A 358 -0.01 -36.65 -25.84
CA SER A 358 0.17 -35.34 -25.21
C SER A 358 1.10 -34.41 -26.00
N ARG A 359 2.15 -34.96 -26.65
CA ARG A 359 3.06 -34.21 -27.52
C ARG A 359 2.45 -33.94 -28.90
N TYR A 360 1.76 -34.92 -29.47
CA TYR A 360 1.14 -34.88 -30.79
C TYR A 360 0.03 -33.81 -30.86
N LYS A 361 -0.79 -33.70 -29.80
CA LYS A 361 -1.93 -32.77 -29.74
C LYS A 361 -1.53 -31.33 -29.39
N ALA A 362 -0.41 -31.13 -28.67
CA ALA A 362 -0.04 -29.83 -28.10
C ALA A 362 0.63 -28.85 -29.10
N GLY A 363 0.94 -29.28 -30.33
CA GLY A 363 1.70 -28.47 -31.29
C GLY A 363 3.14 -28.18 -30.83
N ASP A 364 4.01 -27.63 -31.69
CA ASP A 364 5.31 -27.12 -31.24
C ASP A 364 5.23 -25.66 -30.80
N PRO A 365 5.29 -25.37 -29.49
CA PRO A 365 5.24 -24.00 -29.02
C PRO A 365 6.44 -23.15 -29.45
N CYS A 366 7.55 -23.73 -29.93
CA CYS A 366 8.67 -22.99 -30.51
C CYS A 366 8.48 -22.63 -32.00
N SER A 367 7.48 -23.20 -32.69
CA SER A 367 7.25 -22.95 -34.12
C SER A 367 6.82 -21.52 -34.45
N SER A 368 6.25 -20.80 -33.47
CA SER A 368 5.90 -19.39 -33.58
C SER A 368 7.07 -18.42 -33.36
N ALA A 369 8.30 -18.95 -33.20
CA ALA A 369 9.52 -18.20 -32.85
C ALA A 369 9.30 -17.20 -31.68
N PRO A 370 8.81 -17.67 -30.52
CA PRO A 370 8.37 -16.76 -29.45
C PRO A 370 9.52 -16.04 -28.72
N CYS A 371 10.76 -16.51 -28.86
CA CYS A 371 11.94 -15.94 -28.21
C CYS A 371 12.53 -14.80 -29.04
N GLN A 372 12.64 -13.61 -28.46
CA GLN A 372 13.08 -12.38 -29.13
C GLN A 372 14.59 -12.13 -28.95
N ASN A 373 15.13 -11.15 -29.69
CA ASN A 373 16.50 -10.63 -29.50
C ASN A 373 17.62 -11.68 -29.60
N GLY A 374 17.52 -12.57 -30.59
CA GLY A 374 18.53 -13.60 -30.85
C GLY A 374 18.58 -14.72 -29.79
N ALA A 375 17.52 -14.86 -28.99
CA ALA A 375 17.40 -15.91 -27.99
C ALA A 375 17.06 -17.29 -28.60
N THR A 376 17.51 -18.35 -27.94
CA THR A 376 17.25 -19.74 -28.37
C THR A 376 15.99 -20.29 -27.72
N CYS A 377 15.02 -20.76 -28.51
CA CYS A 377 13.81 -21.43 -28.00
C CYS A 377 14.07 -22.91 -27.74
N THR A 378 13.70 -23.37 -26.55
CA THR A 378 13.80 -24.77 -26.14
C THR A 378 12.41 -25.29 -25.84
N ARG A 379 11.97 -26.34 -26.56
CA ARG A 379 10.63 -26.91 -26.41
C ARG A 379 10.52 -27.70 -25.09
N LEU A 380 9.41 -27.52 -24.38
CA LEU A 380 8.98 -28.34 -23.24
C LEU A 380 7.66 -29.06 -23.57
N VAL A 381 7.20 -29.96 -22.67
CA VAL A 381 6.06 -30.86 -22.93
C VAL A 381 4.74 -30.11 -23.21
N HIS A 382 4.48 -29.00 -22.51
CA HIS A 382 3.31 -28.13 -22.69
C HIS A 382 3.66 -26.64 -22.76
N SER A 383 4.94 -26.30 -22.97
CA SER A 383 5.41 -24.91 -22.97
C SER A 383 6.75 -24.78 -23.70
N PHE A 384 7.37 -23.61 -23.66
CA PHE A 384 8.70 -23.36 -24.20
C PHE A 384 9.52 -22.56 -23.19
N SER A 385 10.85 -22.60 -23.34
CA SER A 385 11.77 -21.78 -22.56
C SER A 385 12.75 -21.07 -23.47
N CYS A 386 12.93 -19.76 -23.27
CA CYS A 386 13.88 -18.96 -24.03
C CYS A 386 15.20 -18.83 -23.27
N LYS A 387 16.30 -19.18 -23.93
CA LYS A 387 17.65 -18.88 -23.46
C LYS A 387 18.10 -17.55 -24.07
N CYS A 388 18.10 -16.50 -23.25
CA CYS A 388 18.36 -15.13 -23.71
C CYS A 388 19.83 -14.89 -24.08
N ALA A 389 20.04 -14.09 -25.12
CA ALA A 389 21.35 -13.54 -25.46
C ALA A 389 21.85 -12.58 -24.36
N PRO A 390 23.18 -12.36 -24.23
CA PRO A 390 23.74 -11.44 -23.25
C PRO A 390 23.12 -10.04 -23.34
N GLY A 391 22.75 -9.45 -22.19
CA GLY A 391 22.11 -8.14 -22.11
C GLY A 391 20.57 -8.17 -22.14
N PHE A 392 19.94 -9.33 -22.37
CA PHE A 392 18.49 -9.49 -22.38
C PHE A 392 18.00 -10.46 -21.30
N HIS A 393 16.76 -10.28 -20.86
CA HIS A 393 16.08 -11.10 -19.87
C HIS A 393 14.56 -11.03 -20.06
N GLY A 394 13.82 -11.73 -19.20
CA GLY A 394 12.38 -11.94 -19.37
C GLY A 394 12.11 -13.28 -20.05
N ASN A 395 10.88 -13.77 -19.93
CA ASN A 395 10.51 -15.11 -20.39
C ASN A 395 10.55 -15.24 -21.91
N LEU A 396 10.43 -14.13 -22.64
CA LEU A 396 10.56 -14.05 -24.09
C LEU A 396 11.86 -13.37 -24.53
N CYS A 397 12.75 -13.04 -23.59
CA CYS A 397 13.96 -12.27 -23.83
C CYS A 397 13.72 -10.89 -24.47
N ASP A 398 12.53 -10.33 -24.23
CA ASP A 398 12.03 -9.05 -24.73
C ASP A 398 12.58 -7.85 -23.95
N LYS A 399 13.15 -8.07 -22.75
CA LYS A 399 13.56 -7.00 -21.84
C LYS A 399 15.07 -6.85 -21.84
N THR A 400 15.53 -5.64 -22.09
CA THR A 400 16.93 -5.29 -21.85
C THR A 400 17.21 -5.30 -20.35
N ARG A 401 18.28 -5.96 -19.92
CA ARG A 401 18.84 -5.73 -18.58
C ARG A 401 19.39 -4.31 -18.61
N GLN A 402 18.67 -3.36 -18.01
CA GLN A 402 19.20 -2.01 -17.84
C GLN A 402 20.53 -2.10 -17.11
N THR A 403 21.61 -1.77 -17.82
CA THR A 403 22.98 -1.76 -17.33
C THR A 403 23.29 -0.56 -16.44
N SER A 404 22.33 0.33 -16.19
CA SER A 404 22.45 1.40 -15.21
C SER A 404 21.81 0.96 -13.89
N ALA A 405 22.60 0.68 -12.85
CA ALA A 405 22.03 0.42 -11.53
C ALA A 405 21.19 1.64 -11.04
N PRO A 406 20.20 1.43 -10.16
CA PRO A 406 19.29 2.49 -9.76
C PRO A 406 20.06 3.66 -9.15
N ARG A 407 19.87 4.88 -9.64
CA ARG A 407 20.44 6.07 -8.99
C ARG A 407 19.84 6.27 -7.61
N CYS A 408 20.53 6.97 -6.71
CA CYS A 408 20.04 7.28 -5.36
C CYS A 408 18.69 8.02 -5.35
N ARG A 409 18.32 8.67 -6.45
CA ARG A 409 17.01 9.31 -6.65
C ARG A 409 15.83 8.35 -6.58
N HIS A 410 16.00 7.08 -6.90
CA HIS A 410 14.93 6.09 -6.89
C HIS A 410 15.12 5.11 -5.74
N ARG A 411 14.16 5.08 -4.81
CA ARG A 411 14.15 4.17 -3.65
C ARG A 411 15.44 4.21 -2.81
N ASN A 412 16.08 5.38 -2.69
CA ASN A 412 17.36 5.54 -1.99
C ASN A 412 18.46 4.59 -2.53
N GLY A 413 18.41 4.25 -3.83
CA GLY A 413 19.31 3.25 -4.41
C GLY A 413 19.18 1.84 -3.80
N GLY A 414 18.15 1.58 -3.01
CA GLY A 414 18.07 0.33 -2.23
C GLY A 414 18.99 0.29 -1.00
N CYS A 415 19.71 1.36 -0.68
CA CYS A 415 20.49 1.46 0.56
C CYS A 415 19.58 1.51 1.80
N GLU A 416 20.02 0.89 2.91
CA GLU A 416 19.27 0.87 4.17
C GLU A 416 19.30 2.20 4.90
N HIS A 417 20.45 2.88 4.89
CA HIS A 417 20.61 4.22 5.46
C HIS A 417 20.91 5.21 4.34
N PHE A 418 22.17 5.52 4.03
CA PHE A 418 22.51 6.59 3.10
C PHE A 418 22.90 6.06 1.73
N CYS A 419 22.60 6.82 0.68
CA CYS A 419 22.99 6.57 -0.70
C CYS A 419 23.64 7.82 -1.29
N ALA A 420 24.81 7.65 -1.89
CA ALA A 420 25.51 8.65 -2.70
C ALA A 420 25.70 8.13 -4.13
N ASP A 421 25.44 8.99 -5.12
CA ASP A 421 25.77 8.68 -6.51
C ASP A 421 27.31 8.74 -6.65
N SER A 422 27.91 7.80 -7.38
CA SER A 422 29.36 7.72 -7.62
C SER A 422 29.66 7.77 -9.11
N THR A 423 30.82 8.31 -9.48
CA THR A 423 31.31 8.34 -10.86
C THR A 423 31.77 6.96 -11.36
N GLU A 424 32.19 6.07 -10.45
CA GLU A 424 32.75 4.74 -10.77
C GLU A 424 31.77 3.58 -10.56
N ARG A 425 30.79 3.76 -9.66
CA ARG A 425 29.72 2.79 -9.39
C ARG A 425 28.37 3.47 -9.52
N ALA A 426 27.37 2.72 -9.96
CA ALA A 426 26.03 3.28 -10.12
C ALA A 426 25.37 3.79 -8.82
N GLN A 427 25.86 3.39 -7.63
CA GLN A 427 25.50 3.93 -6.31
C GLN A 427 26.46 3.45 -5.21
N MET A 428 26.68 4.24 -4.16
CA MET A 428 27.45 3.89 -2.96
C MET A 428 26.56 4.01 -1.71
N CYS A 429 26.41 2.92 -0.95
CA CYS A 429 25.69 2.94 0.32
C CYS A 429 26.64 3.17 1.51
N SER A 430 26.21 3.99 2.47
CA SER A 430 26.86 4.20 3.76
C SER A 430 25.83 4.17 4.91
N CYS A 431 26.31 4.11 6.16
CA CYS A 431 25.48 3.87 7.34
C CYS A 431 25.60 4.98 8.38
N ALA A 432 24.54 5.20 9.15
CA ALA A 432 24.52 6.09 10.32
C ALA A 432 25.49 5.64 11.43
N ASP A 433 25.79 6.56 12.34
CA ASP A 433 26.66 6.30 13.50
C ASP A 433 26.20 5.08 14.31
N GLY A 434 27.15 4.23 14.69
CA GLY A 434 26.87 2.97 15.37
C GLY A 434 26.43 1.81 14.46
N TYR A 435 26.51 1.98 13.13
CA TYR A 435 26.26 0.92 12.15
C TYR A 435 27.43 0.73 11.18
N LYS A 436 27.65 -0.51 10.73
CA LYS A 436 28.54 -0.87 9.62
C LYS A 436 27.76 -1.42 8.45
N ARG A 437 28.27 -1.17 7.23
CA ARG A 437 27.72 -1.75 6.01
C ARG A 437 27.88 -3.27 6.02
N HIS A 438 26.81 -3.96 5.67
CA HIS A 438 26.77 -5.41 5.56
C HIS A 438 27.45 -5.89 4.26
N ARG A 439 27.70 -7.20 4.14
CA ARG A 439 28.38 -7.81 2.97
C ARG A 439 27.60 -7.65 1.67
N ASP A 440 26.29 -7.43 1.75
CA ASP A 440 25.42 -7.18 0.59
C ASP A 440 25.58 -5.77 0.00
N ASN A 441 26.46 -4.93 0.56
CA ASN A 441 26.70 -3.54 0.16
C ASN A 441 25.48 -2.60 0.24
N THR A 442 24.34 -3.04 0.77
CA THR A 442 23.11 -2.24 0.84
C THR A 442 22.53 -2.12 2.26
N SER A 443 22.75 -3.13 3.11
CA SER A 443 22.20 -3.18 4.46
C SER A 443 23.16 -2.61 5.50
N CYS A 444 22.63 -2.17 6.64
CA CYS A 444 23.37 -1.57 7.75
C CYS A 444 23.14 -2.38 9.04
N SER A 445 24.21 -2.98 9.54
CA SER A 445 24.21 -3.78 10.77
C SER A 445 24.75 -2.97 11.95
N PRO A 446 24.11 -2.98 13.12
CA PRO A 446 24.60 -2.24 14.28
C PRO A 446 25.92 -2.85 14.79
N ILE A 447 26.85 -2.01 15.21
CA ILE A 447 28.15 -2.40 15.78
C ILE A 447 28.28 -2.08 17.27
N VAL A 448 27.33 -1.33 17.81
CA VAL A 448 27.25 -1.00 19.23
C VAL A 448 25.95 -1.56 19.82
N SER A 449 25.91 -1.77 21.13
CA SER A 449 24.74 -2.30 21.84
C SER A 449 23.52 -1.38 21.76
N PHE A 450 23.75 -0.07 21.71
CA PHE A 450 22.71 0.96 21.69
C PHE A 450 22.92 1.92 20.50
N PRO A 451 22.68 1.44 19.27
CA PRO A 451 22.88 2.25 18.08
C PRO A 451 21.79 3.31 17.96
N CYS A 452 22.08 4.42 17.28
CA CYS A 452 21.10 5.49 17.13
C CYS A 452 19.80 4.97 16.50
N GLY A 453 18.68 5.61 16.83
CA GLY A 453 17.40 5.41 16.16
C GLY A 453 16.81 4.00 16.27
N ARG A 454 17.31 3.13 17.16
CA ARG A 454 16.84 1.75 17.32
C ARG A 454 16.52 1.40 18.78
N PRO A 455 15.30 1.70 19.23
CA PRO A 455 14.84 1.38 20.58
C PRO A 455 14.97 -0.11 20.88
N GLN A 456 15.39 -0.45 22.10
CA GLN A 456 15.61 -1.84 22.56
C GLN A 456 14.39 -2.45 23.27
N VAL A 457 13.29 -1.69 23.40
CA VAL A 457 12.06 -2.12 24.07
C VAL A 457 11.08 -2.68 23.04
N PHE A 458 10.74 -3.97 23.17
CA PHE A 458 9.83 -4.70 22.27
C PHE A 458 8.36 -4.74 22.76
N PHE A 459 7.95 -3.81 23.62
CA PHE A 459 6.60 -3.80 24.22
C PHE A 459 5.66 -2.84 23.49
N ALA A 460 4.74 -3.34 22.66
CA ALA A 460 3.71 -2.47 22.07
C ALA A 460 2.46 -2.43 22.96
N PRO A 461 2.22 -1.40 23.80
CA PRO A 461 0.85 -1.07 24.16
C PRO A 461 0.14 -0.57 22.89
N ARG A 462 -1.00 -1.20 22.60
CA ARG A 462 -1.94 -0.78 21.56
C ARG A 462 -2.61 0.52 22.02
N VAL A 463 -2.44 1.64 21.33
CA VAL A 463 -3.46 2.69 21.35
C VAL A 463 -3.51 3.47 20.03
N VAL A 464 -4.71 3.91 19.66
CA VAL A 464 -5.07 4.71 18.47
C VAL A 464 -5.52 6.09 18.96
N ASN A 465 -5.14 7.16 18.25
CA ASN A 465 -5.24 8.59 18.63
C ASN A 465 -4.21 8.99 19.72
N GLY A 466 -3.60 10.19 19.62
CA GLY A 466 -2.42 10.56 20.44
C GLY A 466 -2.55 10.18 21.92
N GLN A 467 -1.61 9.36 22.40
CA GLN A 467 -1.54 8.89 23.78
C GLN A 467 -0.11 8.61 24.19
N VAL A 468 0.11 8.69 25.50
CA VAL A 468 1.29 8.34 26.30
C VAL A 468 2.33 7.53 25.51
N CYS A 469 3.52 8.12 25.28
CA CYS A 469 4.66 7.41 24.70
C CYS A 469 5.13 6.35 25.69
N PRO A 470 5.02 5.06 25.40
CA PRO A 470 5.39 4.03 26.36
C PRO A 470 6.85 4.16 26.78
N LYS A 471 7.14 3.85 28.04
CA LYS A 471 8.49 3.94 28.58
C LYS A 471 9.51 3.21 27.71
N GLY A 472 10.53 3.93 27.23
CA GLY A 472 11.59 3.43 26.35
C GLY A 472 11.25 3.38 24.85
N HIS A 473 10.08 3.86 24.42
CA HIS A 473 9.72 3.99 22.99
C HIS A 473 10.13 5.32 22.35
N CYS A 474 10.31 6.35 23.17
CA CYS A 474 10.87 7.65 22.77
C CYS A 474 12.22 7.89 23.49
N PRO A 475 13.20 6.97 23.40
CA PRO A 475 14.41 6.99 24.24
C PRO A 475 15.43 8.09 23.90
N TRP A 476 15.23 8.81 22.79
CA TRP A 476 15.99 10.01 22.43
C TRP A 476 15.36 11.30 22.98
N GLN A 477 14.18 11.22 23.59
CA GLN A 477 13.53 12.36 24.20
C GLN A 477 14.32 12.82 25.42
N ALA A 478 14.59 14.11 25.49
CA ALA A 478 15.15 14.79 26.63
C ALA A 478 14.18 15.87 27.13
N LEU A 479 14.23 16.14 28.42
CA LEU A 479 13.48 17.19 29.10
C LEU A 479 14.44 18.32 29.46
N LEU A 480 14.15 19.54 29.00
CA LEU A 480 14.91 20.74 29.33
C LEU A 480 14.22 21.46 30.49
N THR A 481 14.96 21.64 31.59
CA THR A 481 14.55 22.54 32.66
C THR A 481 15.39 23.80 32.69
N GLU A 482 14.76 24.90 33.07
CA GLU A 482 15.36 26.19 33.28
C GLU A 482 15.12 26.61 34.74
N ASN A 483 16.19 26.80 35.51
CA ASN A 483 16.12 27.01 36.97
C ASN A 483 15.20 26.02 37.69
N GLU A 484 15.33 24.73 37.36
CA GLU A 484 14.52 23.64 37.91
C GLU A 484 13.06 23.56 37.45
N GLU A 485 12.60 24.51 36.64
CA GLU A 485 11.25 24.46 36.06
C GLU A 485 11.26 23.87 34.65
N PHE A 486 10.24 23.07 34.33
CA PHE A 486 10.07 22.52 32.99
C PHE A 486 9.85 23.64 31.97
N SER A 487 10.67 23.66 30.91
CA SER A 487 10.64 24.68 29.88
C SER A 487 10.30 24.09 28.51
N CYS A 488 11.11 23.15 28.01
CA CYS A 488 11.01 22.63 26.66
C CYS A 488 11.36 21.14 26.57
N GLY A 489 11.11 20.55 25.40
CA GLY A 489 11.72 19.30 24.97
C GLY A 489 13.13 19.52 24.40
N ALA A 490 13.87 18.41 24.31
CA ALA A 490 15.14 18.35 23.62
C ALA A 490 15.39 16.92 23.09
N VAL A 491 16.46 16.72 22.33
CA VAL A 491 16.76 15.45 21.66
C VAL A 491 18.20 15.04 21.87
N VAL A 492 18.41 13.78 22.28
CA VAL A 492 19.75 13.20 22.41
C VAL A 492 20.34 12.91 21.02
N LEU A 493 21.47 13.54 20.68
CA LEU A 493 22.24 13.24 19.47
C LEU A 493 23.45 12.34 19.75
N SER A 494 24.08 12.50 20.91
CA SER A 494 25.19 11.67 21.39
C SER A 494 25.18 11.63 22.94
N PRO A 495 26.09 10.88 23.59
CA PRO A 495 26.19 10.90 25.06
C PRO A 495 26.43 12.28 25.68
N VAL A 496 26.98 13.24 24.93
CA VAL A 496 27.34 14.59 25.44
C VAL A 496 26.57 15.71 24.75
N TRP A 497 26.00 15.46 23.56
CA TRP A 497 25.37 16.47 22.72
C TRP A 497 23.85 16.31 22.65
N ILE A 498 23.16 17.41 22.96
CA ILE A 498 21.70 17.53 22.93
C ILE A 498 21.30 18.62 21.94
N LEU A 499 20.23 18.39 21.18
CA LEU A 499 19.64 19.36 20.26
C LEU A 499 18.30 19.86 20.80
N THR A 500 18.04 21.15 20.70
CA THR A 500 16.75 21.77 21.04
C THR A 500 16.48 22.97 20.12
N ALA A 501 15.38 23.68 20.32
CA ALA A 501 15.07 24.93 19.63
C ALA A 501 15.85 26.09 20.27
N ALA A 502 16.29 27.06 19.46
CA ALA A 502 17.04 28.21 19.95
C ALA A 502 16.22 29.06 20.92
N HIS A 503 14.91 29.22 20.64
CA HIS A 503 14.02 30.00 21.49
C HIS A 503 13.88 29.45 22.93
N CYS A 504 14.18 28.17 23.16
CA CYS A 504 14.14 27.55 24.49
C CYS A 504 15.33 27.94 25.39
N VAL A 505 16.42 28.47 24.82
CA VAL A 505 17.70 28.70 25.52
C VAL A 505 18.28 30.10 25.28
N LEU A 506 17.41 31.10 25.11
CA LEU A 506 17.82 32.48 24.80
C LEU A 506 18.35 33.31 25.97
N ARG A 507 18.22 32.80 27.21
CA ARG A 507 18.51 33.56 28.43
C ARG A 507 19.85 33.11 29.03
N PRO A 508 20.95 33.86 28.82
CA PRO A 508 22.29 33.43 29.20
C PRO A 508 22.53 33.43 30.72
N ASP A 509 21.70 34.13 31.50
CA ASP A 509 21.73 34.19 32.97
C ASP A 509 21.16 32.93 33.65
N ARG A 510 20.58 32.01 32.88
CA ARG A 510 19.76 30.92 33.40
C ARG A 510 20.54 29.62 33.42
N VAL A 511 20.28 28.81 34.45
CA VAL A 511 20.88 27.47 34.57
C VAL A 511 19.98 26.46 33.89
N TYR A 512 20.52 25.81 32.86
CA TYR A 512 19.82 24.79 32.10
C TYR A 512 20.25 23.37 32.53
N HIS A 513 19.28 22.49 32.72
CA HIS A 513 19.52 21.06 32.92
C HIS A 513 18.79 20.22 31.88
N ILE A 514 19.39 19.10 31.53
CA ILE A 514 18.81 18.08 30.69
C ILE A 514 18.55 16.83 31.52
N THR A 515 17.31 16.35 31.51
CA THR A 515 16.95 15.04 32.06
C THR A 515 16.61 14.09 30.92
N VAL A 516 17.34 12.97 30.82
CA VAL A 516 17.05 11.89 29.86
C VAL A 516 16.53 10.65 30.58
N GLY A 517 15.78 9.80 29.88
CA GLY A 517 15.21 8.58 30.46
C GLY A 517 13.98 8.81 31.35
N GLU A 518 13.51 10.06 31.42
CA GLU A 518 12.28 10.49 32.09
C GLU A 518 11.05 10.03 31.30
N HIS A 519 9.99 9.64 32.00
CA HIS A 519 8.70 9.29 31.39
C HIS A 519 7.52 9.91 32.16
N ASP A 520 7.52 9.90 33.49
CA ASP A 520 6.51 10.53 34.34
C ASP A 520 7.16 11.53 35.31
N ARG A 521 6.95 12.83 35.04
CA ARG A 521 7.54 13.96 35.78
C ARG A 521 7.10 14.05 37.24
N THR A 522 6.10 13.26 37.64
CA THR A 522 5.62 13.23 39.03
C THR A 522 6.25 12.10 39.85
N GLN A 523 6.99 11.19 39.21
CA GLN A 523 7.55 10.00 39.84
C GLN A 523 9.04 9.89 39.57
N GLN A 524 9.80 9.41 40.56
CA GLN A 524 11.21 9.08 40.37
C GLN A 524 11.33 7.61 39.98
N GLU A 525 11.51 7.33 38.70
CA GLU A 525 11.48 5.97 38.17
C GLU A 525 12.86 5.29 38.10
N LYS A 526 13.91 5.96 38.60
CA LYS A 526 15.32 5.52 38.66
C LYS A 526 15.97 5.35 37.28
N THR A 527 15.30 5.77 36.21
CA THR A 527 15.82 5.77 34.84
C THR A 527 16.34 7.13 34.43
N GLU A 528 16.03 8.16 35.21
CA GLU A 528 16.30 9.56 34.95
C GLU A 528 17.79 9.84 35.14
N GLN A 529 18.38 10.51 34.17
CA GLN A 529 19.75 11.02 34.27
C GLN A 529 19.72 12.52 34.02
N LYS A 530 19.82 13.29 35.10
CA LYS A 530 19.92 14.75 35.05
C LYS A 530 21.37 15.17 34.84
N ARG A 531 21.61 16.10 33.91
CA ARG A 531 22.92 16.65 33.54
C ARG A 531 22.85 18.16 33.40
N ARG A 532 23.91 18.86 33.78
CA ARG A 532 23.99 20.31 33.66
C ARG A 532 24.48 20.68 32.26
N VAL A 533 23.87 21.69 31.65
CA VAL A 533 24.38 22.24 30.39
C VAL A 533 25.55 23.18 30.69
N VAL A 534 26.71 22.90 30.09
CA VAL A 534 27.93 23.72 30.25
C VAL A 534 28.16 24.67 29.09
N LYS A 535 27.55 24.40 27.93
CA LYS A 535 27.68 25.24 26.75
C LYS A 535 26.38 25.24 25.96
N VAL A 536 25.92 26.44 25.60
CA VAL A 536 24.78 26.67 24.71
C VAL A 536 25.33 27.27 23.41
N LEU A 537 25.06 26.62 22.28
CA LEU A 537 25.49 27.03 20.95
C LEU A 537 24.25 27.26 20.09
N LEU A 538 23.83 28.52 19.98
CA LEU A 538 22.75 28.91 19.09
C LEU A 538 23.22 28.85 17.63
N HIS A 539 22.32 28.52 16.71
CA HIS A 539 22.62 28.66 15.29
C HIS A 539 22.96 30.14 14.96
N PRO A 540 24.05 30.45 14.24
CA PRO A 540 24.46 31.82 13.95
C PRO A 540 23.38 32.64 13.23
N ASP A 541 22.65 32.00 12.32
CA ASP A 541 21.59 32.63 11.53
C ASP A 541 20.21 32.62 12.23
N TYR A 542 20.15 32.31 13.53
CA TYR A 542 18.88 32.33 14.26
C TYR A 542 18.32 33.75 14.36
N ASN A 543 17.11 33.94 13.81
CA ASN A 543 16.42 35.21 13.85
C ASN A 543 15.21 35.14 14.79
N ARG A 544 15.24 35.92 15.88
CA ARG A 544 14.17 35.97 16.89
C ARG A 544 12.82 36.42 16.34
N THR A 545 12.81 37.28 15.31
CA THR A 545 11.57 37.85 14.77
C THR A 545 10.88 36.89 13.82
N SER A 546 11.62 36.25 12.92
CA SER A 546 11.06 35.30 11.95
C SER A 546 11.01 33.86 12.47
N SER A 547 11.73 33.56 13.56
CA SER A 547 11.99 32.19 14.04
C SER A 547 12.69 31.30 13.00
N ASP A 548 13.39 31.91 12.05
CA ASP A 548 14.23 31.16 11.11
C ASP A 548 15.47 30.62 11.84
N SER A 549 15.95 29.45 11.39
CA SER A 549 17.10 28.76 11.98
C SER A 549 16.98 28.50 13.48
N ASP A 550 15.77 28.19 13.96
CA ASP A 550 15.46 27.94 15.37
C ASP A 550 16.02 26.60 15.87
N LEU A 551 17.34 26.56 16.07
CA LEU A 551 18.13 25.39 16.49
C LEU A 551 19.23 25.82 17.47
N ALA A 552 19.45 25.01 18.49
CA ALA A 552 20.57 25.15 19.41
C ALA A 552 21.14 23.79 19.83
N LEU A 553 22.47 23.73 19.94
CA LEU A 553 23.20 22.60 20.48
C LEU A 553 23.60 22.88 21.93
N LEU A 554 23.38 21.90 22.80
CA LEU A 554 23.72 21.96 24.21
C LEU A 554 24.78 20.90 24.51
N LYS A 555 25.88 21.31 25.13
CA LYS A 555 26.93 20.42 25.62
C LYS A 555 26.70 20.13 27.10
N LEU A 556 26.71 18.85 27.47
CA LEU A 556 26.53 18.41 28.86
C LEU A 556 27.86 18.42 29.63
N ASP A 557 27.78 18.61 30.95
CA ASP A 557 28.92 18.50 31.88
C ASP A 557 29.47 17.07 31.98
N GLN A 558 28.58 16.08 31.92
CA GLN A 558 28.90 14.67 32.00
C GLN A 558 28.08 13.87 30.99
N GLU A 559 28.69 12.81 30.44
CA GLU A 559 28.01 11.91 29.51
C GLU A 559 26.76 11.25 30.14
N VAL A 560 25.73 11.09 29.33
CA VAL A 560 24.58 10.23 29.67
C VAL A 560 24.92 8.77 29.36
N LYS A 561 24.54 7.86 30.26
CA LYS A 561 24.72 6.43 30.04
C LYS A 561 23.66 5.94 29.06
N LEU A 562 24.11 5.49 27.88
CA LEU A 562 23.23 4.87 26.90
C LEU A 562 22.70 3.53 27.42
N GLY A 563 21.44 3.24 27.11
CA GLY A 563 20.75 2.06 27.62
C GLY A 563 19.41 1.83 26.96
N ARG A 564 18.56 1.00 27.58
CA ARG A 564 17.23 0.68 27.04
C ARG A 564 16.28 1.90 26.97
N PHE A 565 16.50 2.88 27.84
CA PHE A 565 15.65 4.07 27.99
C PHE A 565 16.30 5.36 27.46
N VAL A 566 17.59 5.30 27.10
CA VAL A 566 18.36 6.45 26.60
C VAL A 566 19.19 5.99 25.40
N ILE A 567 18.78 6.38 24.19
CA ILE A 567 19.57 6.19 22.96
C ILE A 567 19.50 7.46 22.12
N PRO A 568 20.53 7.77 21.32
CA PRO A 568 20.47 8.92 20.43
C PRO A 568 19.51 8.70 19.26
N ALA A 569 18.94 9.78 18.73
CA ALA A 569 18.24 9.75 17.44
C ALA A 569 19.25 9.74 16.28
N CYS A 570 18.96 9.02 15.19
CA CYS A 570 19.87 9.07 14.03
C CYS A 570 19.67 10.36 13.24
N LEU A 571 20.76 10.98 12.81
CA LEU A 571 20.71 12.11 11.87
C LEU A 571 20.47 11.61 10.43
N PRO A 572 19.69 12.35 9.60
CA PRO A 572 19.22 11.91 8.28
C PRO A 572 20.24 12.06 7.15
N GLY A 573 21.53 12.28 7.44
CA GLY A 573 22.60 12.35 6.46
C GLY A 573 23.94 11.91 7.05
N PRO A 574 24.95 11.66 6.20
CA PRO A 574 26.30 11.32 6.64
C PRO A 574 27.06 12.56 7.15
N LYS A 575 28.10 12.32 7.97
CA LYS A 575 29.02 13.35 8.48
C LYS A 575 29.82 14.02 7.36
N ASP A 576 30.30 13.23 6.40
CA ASP A 576 31.24 13.67 5.36
C ASP A 576 30.57 14.37 4.15
N GLN A 577 29.38 14.97 4.33
CA GLN A 577 28.76 15.74 3.25
C GLN A 577 29.28 17.17 3.23
N ASP A 578 30.40 17.37 2.54
CA ASP A 578 30.86 18.68 2.05
C ASP A 578 29.82 19.23 1.04
N SER A 579 28.79 19.92 1.52
CA SER A 579 27.94 20.83 0.72
C SER A 579 27.36 20.24 -0.59
N GLY A 580 27.15 18.93 -0.67
CA GLY A 580 26.61 18.23 -1.85
C GLY A 580 25.09 18.02 -1.77
N PRO A 581 24.41 17.68 -2.89
CA PRO A 581 22.96 17.55 -2.93
C PRO A 581 22.46 16.52 -1.91
N VAL A 582 21.48 16.95 -1.11
CA VAL A 582 20.74 16.20 -0.08
C VAL A 582 20.77 14.69 -0.34
N SER A 583 21.36 13.96 0.62
CA SER A 583 21.49 12.50 0.59
C SER A 583 20.22 11.82 0.08
N GLY A 584 20.35 10.70 -0.66
CA GLY A 584 19.18 9.97 -1.15
C GLY A 584 18.17 9.62 -0.05
N LEU A 585 18.67 9.47 1.19
CA LEU A 585 17.86 9.20 2.36
C LEU A 585 17.03 10.41 2.79
N ALA A 586 17.62 11.59 2.94
CA ALA A 586 16.90 12.79 3.38
C ALA A 586 15.74 13.12 2.42
N ARG A 587 15.94 12.92 1.11
CA ARG A 587 14.86 13.04 0.10
C ARG A 587 13.78 11.98 0.27
N THR A 588 14.18 10.74 0.54
CA THR A 588 13.26 9.63 0.78
C THR A 588 12.45 9.86 2.05
N LEU A 589 13.08 10.31 3.14
CA LEU A 589 12.45 10.68 4.40
C LEU A 589 11.46 11.84 4.22
N ALA A 590 11.80 12.85 3.42
CA ALA A 590 10.88 13.95 3.09
C ALA A 590 9.62 13.48 2.36
N SER A 591 9.69 12.38 1.61
CA SER A 591 8.54 11.78 0.93
C SER A 591 7.67 10.88 1.83
N VAL A 592 8.13 10.56 3.04
CA VAL A 592 7.35 9.78 4.00
C VAL A 592 6.19 10.63 4.51
N ARG A 593 4.98 10.08 4.42
CA ARG A 593 3.75 10.82 4.76
C ARG A 593 3.53 10.97 6.26
N VAL A 594 4.08 10.10 7.10
CA VAL A 594 3.80 10.08 8.53
C VAL A 594 5.12 10.13 9.31
N SER A 595 5.20 11.09 10.23
CA SER A 595 6.27 11.26 11.21
C SER A 595 5.69 11.19 12.62
N THR A 596 6.52 10.96 13.62
CA THR A 596 6.11 10.93 15.04
C THR A 596 6.77 12.09 15.78
N VAL A 597 5.97 12.84 16.53
CA VAL A 597 6.43 13.86 17.49
C VAL A 597 6.20 13.35 18.91
N SER A 598 7.05 13.73 19.86
CA SER A 598 6.90 13.40 21.28
C SER A 598 7.28 14.58 22.17
N GLY A 599 6.68 14.65 23.35
CA GLY A 599 6.92 15.72 24.33
C GLY A 599 5.96 15.72 25.52
N TRP A 600 6.21 16.64 26.46
CA TRP A 600 5.40 16.88 27.66
C TRP A 600 4.62 18.19 27.59
N GLY A 601 4.48 18.75 26.38
CA GLY A 601 3.76 20.00 26.16
C GLY A 601 2.31 19.97 26.64
N ARG A 602 1.68 21.13 26.57
CA ARG A 602 0.30 21.31 27.02
C ARG A 602 -0.66 20.48 26.17
N LEU A 603 -1.61 19.82 26.83
CA LEU A 603 -2.63 19.00 26.14
C LEU A 603 -3.75 19.86 25.53
N THR A 604 -3.86 21.12 25.94
CA THR A 604 -4.78 22.13 25.41
C THR A 604 -4.08 23.49 25.37
N GLN A 605 -4.52 24.41 24.51
CA GLN A 605 -3.91 25.73 24.26
C GLN A 605 -3.63 26.57 25.52
N HIS A 606 -4.42 26.38 26.58
CA HIS A 606 -4.24 27.02 27.90
C HIS A 606 -4.19 26.02 29.06
N GLY A 607 -3.94 24.74 28.77
CA GLY A 607 -3.89 23.67 29.77
C GLY A 607 -2.54 23.55 30.46
N ARG A 608 -2.47 22.66 31.45
CA ARG A 608 -1.20 22.27 32.07
C ARG A 608 -0.39 21.39 31.11
N ALA A 609 0.93 21.50 31.19
CA ALA A 609 1.86 20.56 30.56
C ALA A 609 1.57 19.12 31.02
N SER A 610 1.76 18.13 30.15
CA SER A 610 1.54 16.74 30.53
C SER A 610 2.59 16.29 31.55
N ASP A 611 2.15 15.56 32.58
CA ASP A 611 3.05 14.94 33.53
C ASP A 611 3.74 13.71 32.92
N VAL A 612 3.04 13.00 32.02
CA VAL A 612 3.54 11.79 31.34
C VAL A 612 3.91 12.09 29.90
N LEU A 613 5.01 11.52 29.40
CA LEU A 613 5.48 11.74 28.04
C LEU A 613 4.42 11.31 27.02
N GLN A 614 4.07 12.20 26.09
CA GLN A 614 3.11 11.93 25.03
C GLN A 614 3.81 11.67 23.69
N ARG A 615 3.09 11.06 22.75
CA ARG A 615 3.49 11.00 21.34
C ARG A 615 2.29 11.15 20.42
N LEU A 616 2.55 11.68 19.24
CA LEU A 616 1.56 11.88 18.20
C LEU A 616 2.14 11.55 16.83
N ASN A 617 1.33 10.93 15.97
CA ASN A 617 1.67 10.75 14.57
C ASN A 617 1.12 11.94 13.77
N VAL A 618 2.00 12.62 13.06
CA VAL A 618 1.68 13.80 12.25
C VAL A 618 1.96 13.51 10.78
N SER A 619 1.11 14.05 9.92
CA SER A 619 1.17 13.85 8.47
C SER A 619 1.86 15.02 7.77
N THR A 620 2.69 14.71 6.78
CA THR A 620 3.34 15.68 5.89
C THR A 620 2.31 16.39 5.02
N ILE A 621 2.40 17.73 4.95
CA ILE A 621 1.69 18.53 3.96
C ILE A 621 2.68 19.17 3.00
N GLU A 622 2.33 19.18 1.72
CA GLU A 622 3.06 19.97 0.73
C GLU A 622 2.83 21.47 0.94
N PHE A 623 3.91 22.25 0.82
CA PHE A 623 3.88 23.70 1.07
C PHE A 623 2.78 24.46 0.32
N LYS A 624 2.42 24.03 -0.90
CA LYS A 624 1.36 24.66 -1.69
C LYS A 624 0.04 24.76 -0.90
N TYR A 625 -0.35 23.69 -0.21
CA TYR A 625 -1.57 23.62 0.59
C TYR A 625 -1.48 24.46 1.87
N PHE A 626 -0.27 24.63 2.44
CA PHE A 626 -0.04 25.53 3.57
C PHE A 626 -0.29 27.00 3.18
N THR A 627 0.20 27.43 2.01
CA THR A 627 -0.01 28.82 1.56
C THR A 627 -1.47 29.13 1.25
N GLU A 628 -2.21 28.16 0.69
CA GLU A 628 -3.65 28.28 0.43
C GLU A 628 -4.45 28.40 1.72
N ALA A 629 -4.15 27.57 2.71
CA ALA A 629 -4.79 27.62 4.02
C ALA A 629 -4.49 28.92 4.79
N GLN A 630 -3.24 29.42 4.73
CA GLN A 630 -2.92 30.74 5.28
C GLN A 630 -3.70 31.87 4.60
N ARG A 631 -3.87 31.83 3.27
CA ARG A 631 -4.69 32.82 2.55
C ARG A 631 -6.15 32.77 2.99
N SER A 632 -6.71 31.58 3.16
CA SER A 632 -8.10 31.41 3.62
C SER A 632 -8.33 31.88 5.06
N SER A 633 -7.37 31.63 5.97
CA SER A 633 -7.48 32.06 7.37
C SER A 633 -7.32 33.58 7.55
N ARG A 634 -6.61 34.25 6.64
CA ARG A 634 -6.41 35.72 6.64
C ARG A 634 -7.67 36.49 6.25
N ALA A 635 -8.56 35.91 5.45
CA ALA A 635 -9.81 36.54 5.05
C ALA A 635 -10.81 36.71 6.21
N HIS A 636 -10.60 36.04 7.36
CA HIS A 636 -11.50 36.10 8.52
C HIS A 636 -10.97 36.92 9.71
N ALA A 637 -9.71 37.36 9.71
CA ALA A 637 -9.07 37.87 10.94
C ALA A 637 -8.58 39.33 10.93
N GLY A 638 -8.70 40.09 9.83
CA GLY A 638 -8.44 41.54 9.82
C GLY A 638 -7.08 42.01 10.38
N LEU A 639 -6.06 41.15 10.43
CA LEU A 639 -4.76 41.44 11.05
C LEU A 639 -3.73 41.99 10.04
N PRO A 640 -2.76 42.82 10.48
CA PRO A 640 -1.73 43.42 9.63
C PRO A 640 -0.86 42.39 8.91
N ARG A 641 -0.35 42.75 7.73
CA ARG A 641 0.60 41.96 6.92
C ARG A 641 1.89 41.66 7.70
N SER A 642 2.00 40.51 8.34
CA SER A 642 3.30 39.88 8.58
C SER A 642 3.61 38.94 7.41
N HIS A 643 4.67 39.28 6.67
CA HIS A 643 5.17 38.52 5.54
C HIS A 643 5.58 37.12 6.01
N ALA A 644 5.04 36.06 5.40
CA ALA A 644 5.73 34.77 5.41
C ALA A 644 6.80 34.87 4.32
N PRO A 645 8.10 34.93 4.66
CA PRO A 645 9.14 35.06 3.65
C PRO A 645 9.13 33.88 2.68
N GLU A 646 9.43 34.17 1.41
CA GLU A 646 9.51 33.21 0.30
C GLU A 646 10.50 32.05 0.58
N HIS A 647 11.45 32.26 1.51
CA HIS A 647 12.47 31.31 1.97
C HIS A 647 11.98 30.21 2.95
N LEU A 648 10.75 30.28 3.48
CA LEU A 648 10.22 29.31 4.45
C LEU A 648 10.16 27.86 3.92
N GLN A 649 10.12 27.67 2.59
CA GLN A 649 10.05 26.33 1.97
C GLN A 649 11.31 25.49 2.20
N GLU A 650 12.47 26.13 2.35
CA GLU A 650 13.76 25.45 2.32
C GLU A 650 14.17 24.97 3.72
N HIS A 651 13.81 25.75 4.75
CA HIS A 651 14.27 25.59 6.13
C HIS A 651 13.24 24.96 7.07
N ALA A 652 11.97 24.81 6.65
CA ALA A 652 10.91 24.29 7.49
C ALA A 652 10.26 23.00 6.95
N VAL A 653 9.71 22.21 7.85
CA VAL A 653 8.91 21.02 7.60
C VAL A 653 7.51 21.30 8.15
N PHE A 654 6.51 21.21 7.29
CA PHE A 654 5.11 21.45 7.65
C PHE A 654 4.44 20.10 7.93
N ARG A 655 3.76 20.02 9.07
CA ARG A 655 3.00 18.84 9.46
C ARG A 655 1.62 19.24 9.97
N VAL A 656 0.65 18.36 9.77
CA VAL A 656 -0.67 18.44 10.38
C VAL A 656 -1.03 17.11 10.99
N SER A 657 -1.79 17.15 12.07
CA SER A 657 -2.53 15.98 12.50
C SER A 657 -3.91 15.96 11.89
N PHE A 658 -4.49 14.77 11.82
CA PHE A 658 -5.93 14.66 11.70
C PHE A 658 -6.55 14.80 13.10
N TRP A 659 -7.76 15.36 13.18
CA TRP A 659 -8.59 15.47 14.41
C TRP A 659 -8.28 16.61 15.40
N GLY A 660 -7.54 17.65 15.01
CA GLY A 660 -7.28 18.78 15.91
C GLY A 660 -6.39 18.38 17.10
N GLN A 661 -5.26 17.71 16.83
CA GLN A 661 -4.25 17.35 17.83
C GLN A 661 -2.89 17.88 17.38
N ASP A 662 -2.31 18.95 17.91
CA ASP A 662 -1.01 19.44 17.42
C ASP A 662 0.03 19.43 18.54
N SER A 663 1.32 19.55 18.20
CA SER A 663 2.34 19.93 19.18
C SER A 663 1.97 21.30 19.77
N CYS A 664 2.12 21.47 21.08
CA CYS A 664 1.75 22.69 21.78
C CYS A 664 2.92 23.27 22.60
N GLU A 665 2.69 24.40 23.27
CA GLU A 665 3.67 24.99 24.18
C GLU A 665 4.23 23.95 25.16
N GLY A 666 5.55 23.91 25.32
CA GLY A 666 6.28 22.90 26.09
C GLY A 666 6.75 21.69 25.27
N ASP A 667 6.22 21.46 24.06
CA ASP A 667 6.81 20.49 23.12
C ASP A 667 7.96 21.10 22.30
N SER A 668 8.13 22.43 22.33
CA SER A 668 9.22 23.15 21.68
C SER A 668 10.57 22.51 21.95
N GLY A 669 11.41 22.40 20.93
CA GLY A 669 12.69 21.70 21.00
C GLY A 669 12.58 20.16 20.96
N GLY A 670 11.37 19.61 21.01
CA GLY A 670 11.10 18.18 20.92
C GLY A 670 11.37 17.57 19.54
N PRO A 671 11.53 16.23 19.46
CA PRO A 671 11.89 15.54 18.23
C PRO A 671 10.71 15.35 17.27
N LEU A 672 10.93 15.59 15.98
CA LEU A 672 10.12 15.03 14.89
C LEU A 672 10.91 13.91 14.21
N VAL A 673 10.57 12.66 14.50
CA VAL A 673 11.25 11.48 13.97
C VAL A 673 10.46 10.79 12.88
N THR A 674 11.17 10.28 11.88
CA THR A 674 10.60 9.51 10.77
C THR A 674 11.26 8.15 10.70
N ARG A 675 10.45 7.08 10.69
CA ARG A 675 10.96 5.71 10.59
C ARG A 675 11.25 5.37 9.14
N PHE A 676 12.49 4.96 8.85
CA PHE A 676 12.86 4.38 7.58
C PHE A 676 13.45 2.99 7.79
N ARG A 677 12.84 1.98 7.15
CA ARG A 677 13.14 0.56 7.38
C ARG A 677 13.09 0.22 8.89
N LYS A 678 14.24 -0.02 9.51
CA LYS A 678 14.40 -0.45 10.91
C LYS A 678 14.89 0.65 11.85
N THR A 679 15.11 1.86 11.35
CA THR A 679 15.80 2.94 12.06
C THR A 679 14.95 4.21 12.06
N TRP A 680 14.94 4.93 13.18
CA TRP A 680 14.29 6.22 13.36
C TRP A 680 15.29 7.35 13.13
N PHE A 681 14.95 8.25 12.22
CA PHE A 681 15.76 9.41 11.87
C PHE A 681 15.10 10.70 12.35
N LEU A 682 15.89 11.61 12.94
CA LEU A 682 15.44 12.93 13.35
C LEU A 682 15.30 13.82 12.12
N THR A 683 14.06 14.06 11.70
CA THR A 683 13.75 14.82 10.49
C THR A 683 13.42 16.28 10.76
N GLY A 684 13.06 16.61 12.01
CA GLY A 684 12.86 17.99 12.42
C GLY A 684 12.85 18.18 13.94
N ILE A 685 12.78 19.45 14.35
CA ILE A 685 12.64 19.90 15.73
C ILE A 685 11.38 20.76 15.82
N VAL A 686 10.57 20.56 16.86
CA VAL A 686 9.39 21.39 17.15
C VAL A 686 9.86 22.82 17.38
N SER A 687 9.38 23.76 16.56
CA SER A 687 9.81 25.17 16.61
C SER A 687 8.65 26.08 16.98
N TRP A 688 7.67 26.28 16.08
CA TRP A 688 6.53 27.17 16.34
C TRP A 688 5.24 26.69 15.64
N GLY A 689 4.11 27.27 16.03
CA GLY A 689 2.80 27.03 15.44
C GLY A 689 1.84 28.19 15.75
N ARG A 690 0.79 28.38 14.95
CA ARG A 690 -0.29 29.33 15.26
C ARG A 690 -1.38 28.61 16.05
N GLY A 691 -1.39 28.80 17.37
CA GLY A 691 -2.31 28.07 18.26
C GLY A 691 -1.93 26.59 18.41
N CYS A 692 -2.67 25.87 19.25
CA CYS A 692 -2.50 24.43 19.43
C CYS A 692 -3.79 23.72 19.03
N ALA A 693 -3.71 22.74 18.12
CA ALA A 693 -4.83 21.85 17.79
C ALA A 693 -6.10 22.54 17.20
N GLU A 694 -6.06 23.82 16.85
CA GLU A 694 -7.18 24.50 16.20
C GLU A 694 -7.38 24.03 14.74
N LYS A 695 -8.64 23.98 14.29
CA LYS A 695 -8.98 23.55 12.93
C LYS A 695 -8.30 24.45 11.89
N GLY A 696 -7.50 23.85 11.01
CA GLY A 696 -6.82 24.54 9.92
C GLY A 696 -5.44 25.12 10.29
N GLN A 697 -4.93 24.85 11.48
CA GLN A 697 -3.57 25.21 11.90
C GLN A 697 -2.59 24.06 11.68
N TYR A 698 -1.30 24.41 11.62
CA TYR A 698 -0.20 23.50 11.28
C TYR A 698 0.96 23.67 12.25
N GLY A 699 1.59 22.56 12.63
CA GLY A 699 2.86 22.57 13.33
C GLY A 699 3.99 22.83 12.34
N VAL A 700 4.86 23.78 12.69
CA VAL A 700 6.06 24.11 11.91
C VAL A 700 7.29 23.60 12.64
N TYR A 701 8.08 22.82 11.90
CA TYR A 701 9.25 22.13 12.43
C TYR A 701 10.48 22.56 11.65
N THR A 702 11.62 22.73 12.32
CA THR A 702 12.88 23.06 11.63
C THR A 702 13.36 21.86 10.80
N ARG A 703 13.70 22.06 9.52
CA ARG A 703 14.14 20.98 8.61
C ARG A 703 15.59 20.61 8.84
N LEU A 704 15.84 19.56 9.61
CA LEU A 704 17.21 19.17 10.01
C LEU A 704 18.16 18.88 8.86
N ALA A 705 17.66 18.40 7.72
CA ALA A 705 18.49 18.08 6.56
C ALA A 705 19.31 19.29 6.04
N GLN A 706 18.86 20.53 6.28
CA GLN A 706 19.61 21.74 5.88
C GLN A 706 20.71 22.14 6.88
N TYR A 707 20.60 21.68 8.12
CA TYR A 707 21.47 22.11 9.22
C TYR A 707 22.49 21.04 9.60
N LEU A 708 22.55 19.90 8.90
CA LEU A 708 23.51 18.83 9.17
C LEU A 708 24.96 19.31 9.15
N PRO A 709 25.41 20.14 8.18
CA PRO A 709 26.80 20.62 8.18
C PRO A 709 27.12 21.44 9.44
N TRP A 710 26.21 22.31 9.86
CA TRP A 710 26.37 23.09 11.10
C TRP A 710 26.37 22.19 12.34
N ILE A 711 25.47 21.21 12.42
CA ILE A 711 25.40 20.28 13.55
C ILE A 711 26.70 19.51 13.69
N TYR A 712 27.20 18.91 12.60
CA TYR A 712 28.42 18.10 12.64
C TYR A 712 29.67 18.93 12.95
N SER A 713 29.88 20.04 12.23
CA SER A 713 31.03 20.93 12.47
C SER A 713 31.04 21.48 13.89
N THR A 714 29.88 21.87 14.43
CA THR A 714 29.79 22.40 15.79
C THR A 714 30.10 21.32 16.84
N MET A 715 29.61 20.09 16.64
CA MET A 715 29.90 18.97 17.54
C MET A 715 31.37 18.52 17.51
N GLU A 716 32.07 18.73 16.39
CA GLU A 716 33.49 18.38 16.23
C GLU A 716 34.45 19.47 16.75
N LEU A 717 34.11 20.75 16.56
CA LEU A 717 34.95 21.88 16.95
C LEU A 717 34.93 22.19 18.46
N ASN A 718 34.02 21.59 19.22
CA ASN A 718 33.74 21.96 20.62
C ASN A 718 33.81 20.79 21.57
#